data_AF-A0A923CI82-F1
#
_entry.id   AF-A0A923CI82-F1
#
_cell.length_a   1.000
_cell.length_b   1.000
_cell.length_c   1.000
_cell.angle_alpha   90.00
_cell.angle_beta   90.00
_cell.angle_gamma   90.00
#
_symmetry.space_group_name_H-M   'P 1'
#
loop_
_entity.id
_entity.type
_entity.pdbx_description
1 polymer ?
#
loop_
_entity_poly.entity_id
_entity_poly.type
_entity_poly.pdbx_seq_one_letter_code
_entity_poly.pdbx_strand_id
1 'polypeptide(L)'
;MMSADNYLSADQGSSVQFKKLIACKKFLLIVYACLFFVDFSIAQNLINTGQINNSGTFRVKQHAIGLPDSIDGVFDFFGADQVIPARQYRHLRATGTGTKNSQGGNFVVSGDVTIGQAVAFKIEAGFILQLRGSLSEQGYLSGSIGKNVDLSGATTFSDFGNIGAAISWSGTVPGSTITTRTSGVSQTGNGYESVKRYYDIFPTTNNGLSASLILQYSDQELNGHDPTKLLLWKSIDGGQTWIVQGGTIDISSRTMTKHGITSFGRWTFADSLHPLGSLRPIGILAIVSGSNQSQPINSTLQPFDVVVTDSEGTLLEGETVVFSIVGFPQGAVGQVLSQTVIRTGSNGIASTTLKLGNKIGLYTVAAEITGGNNNPVIFTSTAYADVAAYLYQTAGSNQTQDIGTMLANPFTVNVTDSGGNAVAGVNLLFTISGTPTNAVGHALSHTSVITDSLGQASSILKLGSKIGRYTVAATIQGLSIDAVSFNATATAFLADANDDGSANIGDLTTVIDQILERLDLSDENFTRADVDTNNTIDARDEVIILGGLLEGRWDSIAVSKNRIQSLSDSYKGEFEITPQGLRFNLNNKTEVKGIQIALRMRNRINVPNPDLIFNRGKHMQIPLQREDDILRIVVYNNDNATVNAGSGSIFRLPLAHLKLDDFEIVYVIVSTPTNEGIQIPAQKVVAPSGKYPETFALDQNFPNPFNGDTKIRIQVPDGAGTNHTILLEVFDLSGRKVRTILNGELEPGTYIYNWDGTNDAGKQVSSGSYIYRMQTKDAALVKRMMFIK
;
A
#
# COMPACT_ATOMS: atom_id res chain seq x y z
N MET A 1 37.31 -37.38 -36.78
CA MET A 1 38.22 -37.92 -35.75
C MET A 1 39.25 -36.85 -35.44
N MET A 2 39.54 -36.62 -34.16
CA MET A 2 40.83 -36.15 -33.59
C MET A 2 41.45 -34.88 -34.22
N SER A 3 41.31 -33.72 -33.56
CA SER A 3 42.18 -33.19 -32.48
C SER A 3 43.48 -32.57 -33.01
N ALA A 4 43.63 -31.29 -32.70
CA ALA A 4 44.73 -30.40 -33.01
C ALA A 4 46.09 -30.89 -32.48
N ASP A 5 47.17 -30.45 -33.12
CA ASP A 5 48.16 -29.63 -32.42
C ASP A 5 49.10 -28.86 -33.38
N ASN A 6 49.58 -27.74 -32.82
CA ASN A 6 50.11 -26.52 -33.41
C ASN A 6 51.62 -26.52 -33.71
N TYR A 7 52.04 -25.38 -34.28
CA TYR A 7 53.35 -24.68 -34.30
C TYR A 7 54.17 -24.82 -35.59
N LEU A 8 54.22 -23.81 -36.47
CA LEU A 8 54.79 -22.43 -36.44
C LEU A 8 56.25 -22.31 -36.94
N SER A 9 56.38 -21.39 -37.92
CA SER A 9 57.52 -20.49 -38.21
C SER A 9 58.69 -21.02 -39.07
N ALA A 10 59.35 -20.26 -39.95
CA ALA A 10 59.33 -18.84 -40.40
C ALA A 10 59.85 -18.84 -41.87
N ASP A 11 59.28 -18.11 -42.83
CA ASP A 11 59.52 -16.71 -43.28
C ASP A 11 60.97 -16.31 -43.60
N GLN A 12 61.10 -15.30 -44.49
CA GLN A 12 62.25 -14.68 -45.19
C GLN A 12 62.42 -15.23 -46.62
N GLY A 13 62.29 -14.47 -47.71
CA GLY A 13 62.21 -13.02 -47.89
C GLY A 13 62.86 -12.65 -49.23
N SER A 14 62.05 -12.13 -50.16
CA SER A 14 62.34 -11.13 -51.20
C SER A 14 63.72 -11.03 -51.88
N SER A 15 63.75 -10.98 -53.21
CA SER A 15 63.86 -9.69 -53.93
C SER A 15 63.92 -9.82 -55.45
N VAL A 16 63.36 -8.78 -56.07
CA VAL A 16 63.11 -8.50 -57.48
C VAL A 16 64.39 -8.08 -58.22
N GLN A 17 64.57 -8.45 -59.50
CA GLN A 17 65.14 -7.57 -60.54
C GLN A 17 64.78 -8.09 -61.96
N PHE A 18 64.70 -7.14 -62.90
CA PHE A 18 63.86 -7.12 -64.09
C PHE A 18 64.68 -7.21 -65.40
N LYS A 19 64.01 -7.62 -66.49
CA LYS A 19 64.24 -7.32 -67.94
C LYS A 19 64.88 -8.36 -68.88
N LYS A 20 64.01 -8.78 -69.81
CA LYS A 20 64.14 -8.89 -71.29
C LYS A 20 64.97 -10.05 -71.87
N LEU A 21 64.35 -10.93 -72.65
CA LEU A 21 64.20 -10.76 -74.12
C LEU A 21 63.28 -11.83 -74.73
N ILE A 22 62.75 -11.48 -75.89
CA ILE A 22 61.78 -12.10 -76.80
C ILE A 22 62.18 -13.51 -77.30
N ALA A 23 61.16 -14.30 -77.67
CA ALA A 23 61.15 -15.52 -78.50
C ALA A 23 61.28 -16.89 -77.79
N CYS A 24 60.19 -17.67 -77.79
CA CYS A 24 60.28 -19.10 -78.12
C CYS A 24 58.92 -19.74 -78.48
N LYS A 25 58.88 -20.25 -79.73
CA LYS A 25 58.48 -21.62 -80.10
C LYS A 25 57.19 -22.21 -79.48
N LYS A 26 56.16 -22.33 -80.33
CA LYS A 26 55.49 -23.62 -80.58
C LYS A 26 54.90 -23.61 -82.00
N PHE A 27 55.76 -23.89 -82.96
CA PHE A 27 55.39 -24.54 -84.22
C PHE A 27 55.64 -26.04 -84.02
N LEU A 28 54.90 -26.89 -84.73
CA LEU A 28 55.03 -28.36 -84.86
C LEU A 28 54.16 -29.23 -83.94
N LEU A 29 52.90 -29.47 -84.33
CA LEU A 29 52.33 -30.82 -84.58
C LEU A 29 50.92 -30.69 -85.20
N ILE A 30 50.90 -30.31 -86.48
CA ILE A 30 49.76 -30.52 -87.38
C ILE A 30 50.22 -31.61 -88.35
N VAL A 31 49.32 -32.54 -88.67
CA VAL A 31 49.40 -33.64 -89.67
C VAL A 31 49.53 -35.06 -89.08
N TYR A 32 48.35 -35.70 -88.98
CA TYR A 32 48.04 -37.13 -89.16
C TYR A 32 48.31 -38.16 -88.04
N ALA A 33 47.24 -38.50 -87.31
CA ALA A 33 46.84 -39.87 -86.98
C ALA A 33 45.29 -39.87 -86.87
N CYS A 34 44.59 -40.39 -87.88
CA CYS A 34 44.04 -41.75 -87.93
C CYS A 34 42.75 -41.88 -87.07
N LEU A 35 41.58 -41.87 -87.71
CA LEU A 35 40.88 -43.06 -88.24
C LEU A 35 40.25 -43.90 -87.11
N PHE A 36 38.91 -43.99 -87.17
CA PHE A 36 38.06 -45.04 -86.59
C PHE A 36 38.17 -45.32 -85.08
N PHE A 37 37.14 -44.92 -84.35
CA PHE A 37 36.24 -45.93 -83.76
C PHE A 37 34.81 -45.50 -84.03
N VAL A 38 34.23 -46.16 -85.03
CA VAL A 38 32.80 -46.35 -85.08
C VAL A 38 32.53 -47.44 -84.04
N ASP A 39 31.83 -47.12 -82.96
CA ASP A 39 31.00 -48.13 -82.33
C ASP A 39 29.73 -48.23 -83.18
N PHE A 40 29.78 -49.19 -84.11
CA PHE A 40 28.66 -49.58 -84.96
C PHE A 40 27.67 -50.32 -84.07
N SER A 41 26.82 -49.56 -83.37
CA SER A 41 25.61 -50.07 -82.77
C SER A 41 24.65 -48.91 -82.60
N ILE A 42 23.52 -49.00 -83.31
CA ILE A 42 22.47 -47.98 -83.49
C ILE A 42 22.82 -46.94 -84.56
N ALA A 43 22.90 -47.41 -85.80
CA ALA A 43 22.24 -46.66 -86.86
C ALA A 43 20.74 -46.55 -86.52
N GLN A 44 20.29 -45.40 -86.01
CA GLN A 44 18.90 -44.98 -86.06
C GLN A 44 18.82 -43.59 -86.70
N ASN A 45 18.61 -43.60 -88.02
CA ASN A 45 17.72 -42.70 -88.75
C ASN A 45 17.56 -41.27 -88.21
N LEU A 46 18.48 -40.38 -88.58
CA LEU A 46 18.11 -39.01 -88.96
C LEU A 46 17.37 -39.08 -90.32
N ILE A 47 16.15 -39.64 -90.35
CA ILE A 47 15.23 -39.39 -91.46
C ILE A 47 14.64 -38.02 -91.22
N ASN A 48 15.43 -36.99 -91.52
CA ASN A 48 14.92 -35.66 -91.65
C ASN A 48 15.83 -34.91 -92.61
N THR A 49 15.25 -34.26 -93.61
CA THR A 49 15.94 -33.58 -94.71
C THR A 49 16.65 -32.31 -94.22
N GLY A 50 17.65 -32.49 -93.36
CA GLY A 50 18.42 -31.42 -92.74
C GLY A 50 19.42 -30.85 -93.74
N GLN A 51 19.08 -29.70 -94.31
CA GLN A 51 20.05 -28.89 -95.05
C GLN A 51 21.03 -28.29 -94.04
N ILE A 52 22.28 -28.74 -94.07
CA ILE A 52 23.39 -27.97 -93.49
C ILE A 52 23.68 -26.85 -94.47
N ASN A 53 23.45 -25.60 -94.07
CA ASN A 53 23.87 -24.45 -94.86
C ASN A 53 25.32 -24.05 -94.50
N ASN A 54 26.02 -23.38 -95.41
CA ASN A 54 27.40 -22.88 -95.20
C ASN A 54 27.54 -21.85 -94.06
N SER A 55 26.45 -21.53 -93.35
CA SER A 55 26.40 -20.65 -92.18
C SER A 55 26.28 -21.38 -90.84
N GLY A 56 26.44 -22.71 -90.80
CA GLY A 56 26.49 -23.47 -89.55
C GLY A 56 25.15 -23.60 -88.81
N THR A 57 24.01 -23.48 -89.52
CA THR A 57 22.66 -23.70 -88.97
C THR A 57 22.14 -25.07 -89.38
N PHE A 58 21.67 -25.86 -88.40
CA PHE A 58 21.00 -27.13 -88.63
C PHE A 58 19.50 -26.91 -88.72
N ARG A 59 18.91 -27.17 -89.89
CA ARG A 59 17.47 -26.99 -90.11
C ARG A 59 16.73 -28.32 -90.05
N VAL A 60 15.62 -28.39 -89.32
CA VAL A 60 14.85 -29.61 -89.05
C VAL A 60 13.40 -29.43 -89.55
N LYS A 61 12.94 -30.26 -90.51
CA LYS A 61 11.62 -30.10 -91.19
C LYS A 61 10.49 -31.03 -90.70
N GLN A 62 10.79 -32.22 -90.19
CA GLN A 62 9.78 -33.17 -89.68
C GLN A 62 10.03 -33.58 -88.21
N HIS A 63 10.76 -34.67 -87.92
CA HIS A 63 11.09 -35.11 -86.56
C HIS A 63 12.59 -35.19 -86.29
N ALA A 64 13.05 -34.71 -85.13
CA ALA A 64 14.43 -34.89 -84.68
C ALA A 64 14.51 -36.04 -83.66
N ILE A 65 14.82 -37.23 -84.13
CA ILE A 65 15.03 -38.43 -83.28
C ILE A 65 16.54 -38.62 -83.08
N GLY A 66 16.95 -39.01 -81.87
CA GLY A 66 18.35 -39.35 -81.57
C GLY A 66 19.29 -38.15 -81.37
N LEU A 67 18.78 -36.95 -81.08
CA LEU A 67 19.62 -35.80 -80.75
C LEU A 67 20.39 -36.02 -79.43
N PRO A 68 21.69 -35.63 -79.37
CA PRO A 68 22.47 -35.69 -78.15
C PRO A 68 21.89 -34.75 -77.07
N ASP A 69 22.23 -35.00 -75.81
CA ASP A 69 21.75 -34.23 -74.67
C ASP A 69 22.17 -32.74 -74.72
N SER A 70 23.27 -32.43 -75.40
CA SER A 70 23.78 -31.08 -75.63
C SER A 70 24.09 -30.84 -77.10
N ILE A 71 23.61 -29.72 -77.63
CA ILE A 71 23.58 -29.36 -79.03
C ILE A 71 24.21 -27.97 -79.21
N ASP A 72 25.38 -27.93 -79.86
CA ASP A 72 26.07 -26.70 -80.22
C ASP A 72 25.54 -26.12 -81.55
N GLY A 73 25.72 -24.81 -81.77
CA GLY A 73 25.29 -24.10 -82.97
C GLY A 73 23.83 -23.62 -82.96
N VAL A 74 23.29 -23.33 -84.15
CA VAL A 74 21.90 -22.84 -84.33
C VAL A 74 21.03 -23.97 -84.87
N PHE A 75 19.98 -24.33 -84.12
CA PHE A 75 18.98 -25.31 -84.55
C PHE A 75 17.68 -24.62 -84.94
N ASP A 76 17.28 -24.75 -86.19
CA ASP A 76 16.06 -24.17 -86.75
C ASP A 76 15.02 -25.24 -87.07
N PHE A 77 14.03 -25.38 -86.20
CA PHE A 77 12.86 -26.24 -86.38
C PHE A 77 11.84 -25.50 -87.26
N PHE A 78 11.86 -25.79 -88.56
CA PHE A 78 11.11 -25.08 -89.60
C PHE A 78 10.07 -25.96 -90.30
N GLY A 79 9.09 -25.38 -90.99
CA GLY A 79 7.98 -26.13 -91.63
C GLY A 79 6.74 -26.15 -90.75
N ALA A 80 5.84 -27.12 -90.96
CA ALA A 80 4.53 -27.27 -90.28
C ALA A 80 4.65 -27.85 -88.85
N ASP A 81 3.65 -28.58 -88.35
CA ASP A 81 3.63 -29.12 -86.98
C ASP A 81 4.82 -30.04 -86.67
N GLN A 82 5.43 -29.87 -85.49
CA GLN A 82 6.62 -30.62 -85.06
C GLN A 82 6.66 -30.87 -83.57
N VAL A 83 7.44 -31.88 -83.18
CA VAL A 83 7.89 -32.08 -81.81
C VAL A 83 9.36 -31.67 -81.68
N ILE A 84 9.65 -30.82 -80.70
CA ILE A 84 11.00 -30.38 -80.32
C ILE A 84 11.40 -31.12 -79.04
N PRO A 85 12.37 -32.04 -79.09
CA PRO A 85 12.80 -32.73 -77.89
C PRO A 85 13.52 -31.78 -76.93
N ALA A 86 13.23 -31.93 -75.65
CA ALA A 86 13.88 -31.21 -74.57
C ALA A 86 15.37 -31.62 -74.48
N ARG A 87 16.27 -30.69 -74.80
CA ARG A 87 17.73 -30.85 -74.87
C ARG A 87 18.45 -29.53 -74.53
N GLN A 88 19.74 -29.56 -74.24
CA GLN A 88 20.50 -28.32 -74.12
C GLN A 88 20.84 -27.79 -75.52
N TYR A 89 20.23 -26.67 -75.94
CA TYR A 89 20.53 -26.00 -77.20
C TYR A 89 21.44 -24.79 -76.97
N ARG A 90 22.36 -24.50 -77.90
CA ARG A 90 23.04 -23.20 -77.92
C ARG A 90 22.13 -22.10 -78.45
N HIS A 91 21.63 -22.18 -79.68
CA HIS A 91 20.57 -21.30 -80.18
C HIS A 91 19.41 -22.12 -80.76
N LEU A 92 18.18 -21.71 -80.46
CA LEU A 92 16.96 -22.40 -80.92
C LEU A 92 16.11 -21.44 -81.75
N ARG A 93 15.77 -21.84 -82.97
CA ARG A 93 14.82 -21.14 -83.82
C ARG A 93 13.64 -22.07 -84.10
N ALA A 94 12.44 -21.55 -83.96
CA ALA A 94 11.19 -22.19 -84.32
C ALA A 94 10.56 -21.33 -85.43
N THR A 95 10.73 -21.74 -86.68
CA THR A 95 10.30 -20.95 -87.86
C THR A 95 9.33 -21.74 -88.75
N GLY A 96 8.88 -21.14 -89.85
CA GLY A 96 7.84 -21.74 -90.70
C GLY A 96 6.44 -21.46 -90.16
N THR A 97 5.61 -22.50 -90.03
CA THR A 97 4.17 -22.39 -89.73
C THR A 97 3.73 -23.48 -88.73
N GLY A 98 2.58 -23.31 -88.09
CA GLY A 98 1.97 -24.38 -87.28
C GLY A 98 2.58 -24.52 -85.88
N THR A 99 2.28 -25.65 -85.23
CA THR A 99 2.55 -25.88 -83.82
C THR A 99 3.86 -26.64 -83.60
N LYS A 100 4.75 -26.09 -82.76
CA LYS A 100 5.94 -26.78 -82.27
C LYS A 100 5.66 -27.20 -80.83
N ASN A 101 5.59 -28.48 -80.53
CA ASN A 101 5.38 -28.95 -79.16
C ASN A 101 6.71 -29.39 -78.58
N SER A 102 7.11 -28.88 -77.42
CA SER A 102 8.23 -29.48 -76.71
C SER A 102 7.84 -30.86 -76.19
N GLN A 103 8.79 -31.78 -76.06
CA GLN A 103 8.55 -33.07 -75.42
C GLN A 103 9.77 -33.53 -74.62
N GLY A 104 9.53 -34.11 -73.44
CA GLY A 104 10.54 -34.88 -72.73
C GLY A 104 11.28 -34.10 -71.63
N GLY A 105 10.67 -33.06 -71.09
CA GLY A 105 11.13 -32.39 -69.87
C GLY A 105 11.58 -30.95 -70.00
N ASN A 106 12.29 -30.47 -68.99
CA ASN A 106 12.91 -29.14 -68.99
C ASN A 106 14.04 -29.08 -70.01
N PHE A 107 14.19 -27.95 -70.71
CA PHE A 107 15.32 -27.76 -71.60
C PHE A 107 15.91 -26.36 -71.52
N VAL A 108 17.21 -26.29 -71.77
CA VAL A 108 18.04 -25.09 -71.56
C VAL A 108 18.49 -24.56 -72.90
N VAL A 109 18.29 -23.27 -73.15
CA VAL A 109 18.84 -22.58 -74.32
C VAL A 109 19.90 -21.59 -73.84
N SER A 110 21.16 -21.88 -74.13
CA SER A 110 22.31 -21.11 -73.62
C SER A 110 22.51 -19.76 -74.34
N GLY A 111 21.95 -19.61 -75.53
CA GLY A 111 21.90 -18.40 -76.34
C GLY A 111 20.46 -18.00 -76.63
N ASP A 112 20.18 -17.58 -77.86
CA ASP A 112 18.89 -16.98 -78.23
C ASP A 112 17.82 -17.99 -78.63
N VAL A 113 16.57 -17.65 -78.32
CA VAL A 113 15.36 -18.31 -78.82
C VAL A 113 14.65 -17.37 -79.79
N THR A 114 14.35 -17.85 -81.00
CA THR A 114 13.57 -17.11 -81.99
C THR A 114 12.30 -17.87 -82.36
N ILE A 115 11.15 -17.20 -82.30
CA ILE A 115 9.85 -17.77 -82.68
C ILE A 115 9.30 -16.93 -83.83
N GLY A 116 9.17 -17.56 -85.00
CA GLY A 116 8.65 -16.91 -86.20
C GLY A 116 7.16 -16.56 -86.10
N GLN A 117 6.73 -15.56 -86.87
CA GLN A 117 5.39 -14.97 -86.80
C GLN A 117 4.22 -15.96 -86.90
N ALA A 118 4.36 -17.01 -87.72
CA ALA A 118 3.30 -18.00 -87.95
C ALA A 118 3.45 -19.28 -87.11
N VAL A 119 4.25 -19.23 -86.03
CA VAL A 119 4.57 -20.39 -85.18
C VAL A 119 3.91 -20.27 -83.81
N ALA A 120 3.26 -21.35 -83.38
CA ALA A 120 2.83 -21.56 -82.01
C ALA A 120 3.79 -22.54 -81.32
N PHE A 121 4.71 -22.06 -80.48
CA PHE A 121 5.60 -22.91 -79.70
C PHE A 121 4.96 -23.22 -78.35
N LYS A 122 4.63 -24.48 -78.11
CA LYS A 122 4.02 -24.97 -76.87
C LYS A 122 5.06 -25.71 -76.04
N ILE A 123 5.34 -25.20 -74.86
CA ILE A 123 6.08 -25.90 -73.83
C ILE A 123 5.14 -26.85 -73.10
N GLU A 124 5.59 -28.08 -72.89
CA GLU A 124 4.84 -29.15 -72.23
C GLU A 124 4.50 -28.74 -70.78
N ALA A 125 3.27 -29.01 -70.36
CA ALA A 125 2.79 -28.61 -69.04
C ALA A 125 3.66 -29.20 -67.92
N GLY A 126 4.00 -28.38 -66.92
CA GLY A 126 4.88 -28.78 -65.81
C GLY A 126 6.38 -28.63 -66.10
N PHE A 127 6.77 -28.31 -67.34
CA PHE A 127 8.16 -28.09 -67.72
C PHE A 127 8.43 -26.63 -68.12
N ILE A 128 9.71 -26.25 -68.11
CA ILE A 128 10.19 -24.89 -68.40
C ILE A 128 11.28 -24.88 -69.46
N LEU A 129 11.21 -23.90 -70.36
CA LEU A 129 12.34 -23.49 -71.20
C LEU A 129 13.21 -22.53 -70.40
N GLN A 130 14.41 -22.96 -70.02
CA GLN A 130 15.36 -22.12 -69.31
C GLN A 130 16.23 -21.34 -70.30
N LEU A 131 16.02 -20.03 -70.40
CA LEU A 131 16.73 -19.15 -71.32
C LEU A 131 17.95 -18.51 -70.64
N ARG A 132 19.11 -18.50 -71.31
CA ARG A 132 20.27 -17.68 -70.90
C ARG A 132 20.49 -16.47 -71.80
N GLY A 133 20.20 -16.57 -73.10
CA GLY A 133 20.27 -15.46 -74.06
C GLY A 133 19.01 -14.60 -74.11
N SER A 134 18.57 -14.23 -75.31
CA SER A 134 17.38 -13.39 -75.53
C SER A 134 16.24 -14.13 -76.24
N LEU A 135 15.01 -13.70 -76.01
CA LEU A 135 13.81 -14.15 -76.69
C LEU A 135 13.41 -13.13 -77.76
N SER A 136 13.33 -13.58 -79.01
CA SER A 136 12.68 -12.87 -80.10
C SER A 136 11.38 -13.60 -80.46
N GLU A 137 10.27 -13.09 -79.94
CA GLU A 137 8.95 -13.70 -80.06
C GLU A 137 8.08 -12.89 -81.04
N GLN A 138 8.01 -13.34 -82.29
CA GLN A 138 7.10 -12.77 -83.30
C GLN A 138 5.83 -13.62 -83.46
N GLY A 139 5.92 -14.92 -83.15
CA GLY A 139 4.78 -15.84 -83.04
C GLY A 139 4.22 -15.87 -81.62
N TYR A 140 3.85 -17.07 -81.15
CA TYR A 140 3.27 -17.25 -79.82
C TYR A 140 3.96 -18.39 -79.06
N LEU A 141 4.51 -18.10 -77.88
CA LEU A 141 4.99 -19.09 -76.92
C LEU A 141 3.92 -19.32 -75.84
N SER A 142 3.47 -20.56 -75.69
CA SER A 142 2.63 -20.99 -74.56
C SER A 142 3.37 -21.98 -73.67
N GLY A 143 3.01 -22.03 -72.40
CA GLY A 143 3.76 -22.71 -71.34
C GLY A 143 4.81 -21.81 -70.70
N SER A 144 5.76 -22.42 -69.99
CA SER A 144 6.69 -21.68 -69.10
C SER A 144 8.04 -21.41 -69.74
N ILE A 145 8.47 -20.15 -69.71
CA ILE A 145 9.84 -19.72 -70.04
C ILE A 145 10.43 -18.96 -68.86
N GLY A 146 11.65 -19.32 -68.46
CA GLY A 146 12.30 -18.73 -67.29
C GLY A 146 13.74 -18.35 -67.53
N LYS A 147 14.20 -17.34 -66.78
CA LYS A 147 15.58 -16.88 -66.76
C LYS A 147 15.99 -16.55 -65.33
N ASN A 148 17.19 -16.98 -64.95
CA ASN A 148 17.83 -16.56 -63.72
C ASN A 148 18.92 -15.54 -64.07
N VAL A 149 18.86 -14.35 -63.45
CA VAL A 149 19.85 -13.28 -63.65
C VAL A 149 20.38 -12.86 -62.29
N ASP A 150 21.71 -12.78 -62.17
CA ASP A 150 22.34 -12.14 -61.02
C ASP A 150 22.32 -10.61 -61.19
N LEU A 151 21.51 -9.94 -60.38
CA LEU A 151 21.33 -8.49 -60.41
C LEU A 151 22.21 -7.75 -59.40
N SER A 152 23.22 -8.42 -58.83
CA SER A 152 24.19 -7.79 -57.91
C SER A 152 25.19 -6.82 -58.57
N GLY A 153 25.20 -6.73 -59.91
CA GLY A 153 26.11 -5.89 -60.69
C GLY A 153 25.73 -4.40 -60.77
N ALA A 154 26.45 -3.64 -61.61
CA ALA A 154 26.39 -2.17 -61.68
C ALA A 154 25.17 -1.56 -62.40
N THR A 155 24.25 -2.38 -62.92
CA THR A 155 23.04 -1.91 -63.62
C THR A 155 21.83 -2.02 -62.72
N THR A 156 20.94 -1.03 -62.72
CA THR A 156 19.69 -1.02 -61.95
C THR A 156 18.46 -1.40 -62.77
N PHE A 157 18.65 -2.21 -63.83
CA PHE A 157 17.60 -2.62 -64.76
C PHE A 157 17.87 -4.03 -65.31
N SER A 158 16.82 -4.82 -65.51
CA SER A 158 16.86 -6.06 -66.28
C SER A 158 15.54 -6.31 -67.00
N ASP A 159 15.61 -6.73 -68.26
CA ASP A 159 14.47 -7.18 -69.07
C ASP A 159 14.34 -8.71 -69.12
N PHE A 160 15.17 -9.41 -68.34
CA PHE A 160 15.26 -10.86 -68.31
C PHE A 160 15.37 -11.51 -69.71
N GLY A 161 16.07 -10.85 -70.65
CA GLY A 161 16.22 -11.35 -72.02
C GLY A 161 14.92 -11.31 -72.82
N ASN A 162 14.08 -10.31 -72.57
CA ASN A 162 12.82 -10.07 -73.27
C ASN A 162 11.79 -11.21 -73.14
N ILE A 163 11.75 -11.89 -72.00
CA ILE A 163 10.70 -12.90 -71.69
C ILE A 163 9.37 -12.25 -71.30
N GLY A 164 9.23 -10.92 -71.42
CA GLY A 164 8.00 -10.17 -71.16
C GLY A 164 7.86 -9.63 -69.74
N ALA A 165 8.92 -9.63 -68.94
CA ALA A 165 9.00 -8.93 -67.66
C ALA A 165 10.26 -8.05 -67.67
N ALA A 166 10.18 -6.86 -67.08
CA ALA A 166 11.34 -6.03 -66.81
C ALA A 166 11.22 -5.38 -65.44
N ILE A 167 12.33 -5.25 -64.73
CA ILE A 167 12.39 -4.56 -63.45
C ILE A 167 13.49 -3.51 -63.41
N SER A 168 13.29 -2.48 -62.62
CA SER A 168 14.33 -1.57 -62.15
C SER A 168 14.23 -1.37 -60.64
N TRP A 169 15.30 -0.98 -59.97
CA TRP A 169 15.29 -0.76 -58.52
C TRP A 169 16.15 0.43 -58.12
N SER A 170 15.78 1.03 -57.00
CA SER A 170 16.49 2.18 -56.41
C SER A 170 16.82 1.98 -54.93
N GLY A 171 16.17 1.01 -54.27
CA GLY A 171 16.45 0.61 -52.90
C GLY A 171 17.42 -0.57 -52.84
N THR A 172 17.09 -1.57 -52.03
CA THR A 172 17.92 -2.77 -51.85
C THR A 172 18.13 -3.52 -53.18
N VAL A 173 19.34 -3.99 -53.43
CA VAL A 173 19.67 -4.76 -54.64
C VAL A 173 19.01 -6.15 -54.57
N PRO A 174 18.21 -6.58 -55.57
CA PRO A 174 17.48 -7.86 -55.52
C PRO A 174 18.38 -9.11 -55.45
N GLY A 175 19.59 -9.05 -55.98
CA GLY A 175 20.50 -10.21 -56.07
C GLY A 175 20.09 -11.19 -57.18
N SER A 176 20.36 -12.49 -56.98
CA SER A 176 19.97 -13.53 -57.96
C SER A 176 18.44 -13.58 -58.04
N THR A 177 17.90 -13.34 -59.23
CA THR A 177 16.47 -13.22 -59.45
C THR A 177 15.99 -14.23 -60.47
N ILE A 178 15.14 -15.15 -60.01
CA ILE A 178 14.47 -16.13 -60.85
C ILE A 178 13.17 -15.50 -61.36
N THR A 179 13.07 -15.35 -62.67
CA THR A 179 11.88 -14.83 -63.34
C THR A 179 11.33 -15.86 -64.30
N THR A 180 10.06 -16.20 -64.16
CA THR A 180 9.34 -17.12 -65.05
C THR A 180 8.07 -16.45 -65.56
N ARG A 181 7.86 -16.50 -66.88
CA ARG A 181 6.57 -16.21 -67.52
C ARG A 181 5.89 -17.53 -67.86
N THR A 182 4.63 -17.68 -67.44
CA THR A 182 3.78 -18.78 -67.89
C THR A 182 2.63 -18.23 -68.71
N SER A 183 2.54 -18.70 -69.96
CA SER A 183 1.54 -18.27 -70.94
C SER A 183 0.51 -19.36 -71.22
N GLY A 184 -0.76 -18.99 -71.40
CA GLY A 184 -1.88 -19.90 -71.65
C GLY A 184 -2.62 -20.42 -70.41
N VAL A 185 -2.26 -19.98 -69.20
CA VAL A 185 -2.85 -20.42 -67.92
C VAL A 185 -3.37 -19.21 -67.14
N SER A 186 -4.65 -19.23 -66.77
CA SER A 186 -5.25 -18.22 -65.88
C SER A 186 -4.99 -18.55 -64.40
N GLN A 187 -5.10 -17.55 -63.54
CA GLN A 187 -5.12 -17.68 -62.10
C GLN A 187 -6.54 -17.43 -61.59
N THR A 188 -6.90 -18.03 -60.45
CA THR A 188 -8.23 -17.87 -59.85
C THR A 188 -8.15 -17.12 -58.53
N GLY A 189 -9.17 -16.31 -58.25
CA GLY A 189 -9.31 -15.57 -57.00
C GLY A 189 -10.71 -14.98 -56.89
N ASN A 190 -11.32 -15.03 -55.71
CA ASN A 190 -12.66 -14.47 -55.44
C ASN A 190 -13.75 -14.93 -56.46
N GLY A 191 -13.63 -16.17 -56.98
CA GLY A 191 -14.56 -16.74 -57.96
C GLY A 191 -14.35 -16.29 -59.42
N TYR A 192 -13.35 -15.46 -59.69
CA TYR A 192 -13.01 -14.98 -61.03
C TYR A 192 -11.68 -15.56 -61.53
N GLU A 193 -11.49 -15.53 -62.85
CA GLU A 193 -10.23 -15.87 -63.50
C GLU A 193 -9.49 -14.60 -63.93
N SER A 194 -8.16 -14.67 -63.96
CA SER A 194 -7.27 -13.66 -64.54
C SER A 194 -7.12 -13.83 -66.06
N VAL A 195 -6.35 -12.94 -66.70
CA VAL A 195 -5.82 -13.23 -68.04
C VAL A 195 -5.02 -14.54 -68.02
N LYS A 196 -4.87 -15.20 -69.17
CA LYS A 196 -4.13 -16.46 -69.33
C LYS A 196 -2.60 -16.26 -69.33
N ARG A 197 -2.10 -15.46 -68.39
CA ARG A 197 -0.68 -15.20 -68.18
C ARG A 197 -0.40 -14.84 -66.73
N TYR A 198 0.68 -15.38 -66.19
CA TYR A 198 1.22 -14.93 -64.91
C TYR A 198 2.75 -14.96 -64.91
N TYR A 199 3.33 -14.21 -63.97
CA TYR A 199 4.76 -14.07 -63.78
C TYR A 199 5.14 -14.41 -62.35
N ASP A 200 6.16 -15.24 -62.20
CA ASP A 200 6.78 -15.53 -60.91
C ASP A 200 8.15 -14.83 -60.88
N ILE A 201 8.32 -13.87 -59.96
CA ILE A 201 9.56 -13.10 -59.80
C ILE A 201 10.03 -13.24 -58.36
N PHE A 202 11.14 -13.96 -58.17
CA PHE A 202 11.67 -14.29 -56.86
C PHE A 202 13.16 -13.93 -56.77
N PRO A 203 13.48 -12.73 -56.26
CA PRO A 203 14.86 -12.36 -55.94
C PRO A 203 15.33 -12.99 -54.61
N THR A 204 16.64 -13.18 -54.48
CA THR A 204 17.26 -13.61 -53.21
C THR A 204 17.04 -12.61 -52.07
N THR A 205 17.02 -11.31 -52.40
CA THR A 205 16.69 -10.25 -51.47
C THR A 205 15.36 -9.64 -51.91
N ASN A 206 14.30 -9.83 -51.13
CA ASN A 206 12.93 -9.50 -51.54
C ASN A 206 12.22 -8.53 -50.59
N ASN A 207 12.93 -7.52 -50.09
CA ASN A 207 12.38 -6.50 -49.20
C ASN A 207 13.08 -5.15 -49.41
N GLY A 208 12.35 -4.05 -49.25
CA GLY A 208 12.88 -2.68 -49.36
C GLY A 208 13.40 -2.30 -50.75
N LEU A 209 12.92 -2.94 -51.81
CA LEU A 209 13.49 -2.81 -53.15
C LEU A 209 13.25 -1.44 -53.81
N SER A 210 12.15 -0.76 -53.48
CA SER A 210 11.71 0.47 -54.17
C SER A 210 11.79 0.34 -55.69
N ALA A 211 11.25 -0.78 -56.19
CA ALA A 211 11.38 -1.23 -57.57
C ALA A 211 10.26 -0.71 -58.48
N SER A 212 10.53 -0.71 -59.78
CA SER A 212 9.52 -0.62 -60.82
C SER A 212 9.43 -1.94 -61.57
N LEU A 213 8.21 -2.35 -61.91
CA LEU A 213 7.90 -3.57 -62.66
C LEU A 213 7.15 -3.22 -63.93
N ILE A 214 7.59 -3.77 -65.04
CA ILE A 214 6.93 -3.71 -66.33
C ILE A 214 6.62 -5.14 -66.75
N LEU A 215 5.35 -5.45 -66.97
CA LEU A 215 4.92 -6.77 -67.46
C LEU A 215 4.18 -6.61 -68.78
N GLN A 216 4.48 -7.48 -69.74
CA GLN A 216 3.79 -7.54 -71.03
C GLN A 216 2.56 -8.44 -70.98
N TYR A 217 1.52 -8.11 -71.73
CA TYR A 217 0.38 -9.00 -71.98
C TYR A 217 0.22 -9.29 -73.47
N SER A 218 -0.59 -10.30 -73.81
CA SER A 218 -0.96 -10.62 -75.19
C SER A 218 -2.46 -10.54 -75.37
N ASP A 219 -2.90 -10.00 -76.51
CA ASP A 219 -4.33 -9.93 -76.87
C ASP A 219 -4.96 -11.34 -76.96
N GLN A 220 -4.15 -12.36 -77.25
CA GLN A 220 -4.60 -13.77 -77.32
C GLN A 220 -4.89 -14.38 -75.93
N GLU A 221 -4.45 -13.73 -74.85
CA GLU A 221 -4.53 -14.26 -73.49
C GLU A 221 -5.50 -13.46 -72.61
N LEU A 222 -6.16 -12.43 -73.14
CA LEU A 222 -7.00 -11.51 -72.36
C LEU A 222 -8.14 -12.19 -71.59
N ASN A 223 -8.53 -13.43 -71.92
CA ASN A 223 -9.55 -14.19 -71.20
C ASN A 223 -10.89 -13.46 -70.99
N GLY A 224 -11.27 -12.57 -71.92
CA GLY A 224 -12.49 -11.76 -71.82
C GLY A 224 -12.33 -10.44 -71.06
N HIS A 225 -11.14 -10.14 -70.52
CA HIS A 225 -10.85 -8.86 -69.88
C HIS A 225 -10.67 -7.71 -70.89
N ASP A 226 -11.15 -6.53 -70.50
CA ASP A 226 -10.96 -5.28 -71.25
C ASP A 226 -9.53 -4.77 -71.02
N PRO A 227 -8.68 -4.69 -72.07
CA PRO A 227 -7.30 -4.25 -71.94
C PRO A 227 -7.18 -2.82 -71.43
N THR A 228 -8.21 -1.98 -71.55
CA THR A 228 -8.18 -0.60 -71.01
C THR A 228 -8.41 -0.53 -69.50
N LYS A 229 -8.86 -1.63 -68.88
CA LYS A 229 -9.28 -1.70 -67.47
C LYS A 229 -8.47 -2.70 -66.65
N LEU A 230 -7.41 -3.29 -67.22
CA LEU A 230 -6.57 -4.23 -66.50
C LEU A 230 -5.94 -3.55 -65.28
N LEU A 231 -5.94 -4.27 -64.17
CA LEU A 231 -5.18 -3.95 -62.97
C LEU A 231 -4.14 -5.03 -62.76
N LEU A 232 -2.99 -4.64 -62.20
CA LEU A 232 -1.97 -5.57 -61.76
C LEU A 232 -2.38 -6.17 -60.41
N TRP A 233 -2.24 -7.48 -60.27
CA TRP A 233 -2.52 -8.22 -59.04
C TRP A 233 -1.27 -8.97 -58.59
N LYS A 234 -0.99 -8.94 -57.28
CA LYS A 234 0.13 -9.64 -56.65
C LYS A 234 -0.38 -10.71 -55.70
N SER A 235 0.31 -11.84 -55.68
CA SER A 235 0.14 -12.91 -54.71
C SER A 235 1.49 -13.28 -54.11
N ILE A 236 1.52 -13.50 -52.79
CA ILE A 236 2.71 -13.88 -52.02
C ILE A 236 2.70 -15.35 -51.59
N ASP A 237 1.58 -16.04 -51.81
CA ASP A 237 1.32 -17.43 -51.37
C ASP A 237 1.16 -18.39 -52.56
N GLY A 238 1.74 -18.03 -53.71
CA GLY A 238 1.73 -18.86 -54.91
C GLY A 238 0.39 -18.88 -55.64
N GLY A 239 -0.43 -17.83 -55.50
CA GLY A 239 -1.69 -17.63 -56.20
C GLY A 239 -2.95 -18.00 -55.41
N GLN A 240 -2.85 -18.21 -54.09
CA GLN A 240 -4.01 -18.53 -53.24
C GLN A 240 -4.80 -17.27 -52.87
N THR A 241 -4.10 -16.19 -52.51
CA THR A 241 -4.70 -14.88 -52.24
C THR A 241 -4.09 -13.80 -53.13
N TRP A 242 -4.92 -12.81 -53.47
CA TRP A 242 -4.57 -11.75 -54.42
C TRP A 242 -4.83 -10.37 -53.82
N ILE A 243 -3.83 -9.50 -53.95
CA ILE A 243 -3.88 -8.10 -53.53
C ILE A 243 -3.78 -7.24 -54.78
N VAL A 244 -4.73 -6.33 -54.98
CA VAL A 244 -4.67 -5.38 -56.09
C VAL A 244 -3.49 -4.42 -55.91
N GLN A 245 -2.72 -4.22 -56.96
CA GLN A 245 -1.54 -3.33 -56.96
C GLN A 245 -1.77 -2.09 -57.84
N GLY A 246 -2.82 -2.08 -58.66
CA GLY A 246 -3.10 -1.01 -59.62
C GLY A 246 -2.12 -1.07 -60.80
N GLY A 247 -1.54 0.06 -61.20
CA GLY A 247 -0.59 0.14 -62.30
C GLY A 247 -1.06 1.04 -63.44
N THR A 248 -0.14 1.39 -64.32
CA THR A 248 -0.39 2.21 -65.50
C THR A 248 -0.25 1.34 -66.74
N ILE A 249 -1.35 1.21 -67.51
CA ILE A 249 -1.37 0.43 -68.74
C ILE A 249 -0.93 1.28 -69.93
N ASP A 250 -0.08 0.71 -70.78
CA ASP A 250 0.24 1.22 -72.11
C ASP A 250 -0.23 0.20 -73.15
N ILE A 251 -1.33 0.54 -73.82
CA ILE A 251 -2.00 -0.31 -74.81
C ILE A 251 -1.15 -0.45 -76.07
N SER A 252 -0.34 0.56 -76.41
CA SER A 252 0.46 0.56 -77.65
C SER A 252 1.63 -0.42 -77.57
N SER A 253 2.27 -0.51 -76.40
CA SER A 253 3.35 -1.45 -76.11
C SER A 253 2.86 -2.76 -75.48
N ARG A 254 1.56 -2.85 -75.15
CA ARG A 254 0.93 -3.97 -74.41
C ARG A 254 1.64 -4.27 -73.10
N THR A 255 1.97 -3.21 -72.35
CA THR A 255 2.65 -3.31 -71.06
C THR A 255 1.84 -2.71 -69.92
N MET A 256 2.12 -3.17 -68.71
CA MET A 256 1.63 -2.60 -67.46
C MET A 256 2.83 -2.24 -66.59
N THR A 257 2.89 -0.98 -66.16
CA THR A 257 3.98 -0.48 -65.30
C THR A 257 3.47 -0.19 -63.89
N LYS A 258 4.20 -0.65 -62.88
CA LYS A 258 3.98 -0.31 -61.47
C LYS A 258 5.28 0.12 -60.83
N HIS A 259 5.29 1.30 -60.22
CA HIS A 259 6.40 1.82 -59.41
C HIS A 259 6.17 1.56 -57.92
N GLY A 260 7.24 1.68 -57.12
CA GLY A 260 7.17 1.62 -55.65
C GLY A 260 7.02 0.20 -55.10
N ILE A 261 7.46 -0.82 -55.83
CA ILE A 261 7.36 -2.22 -55.39
C ILE A 261 8.46 -2.51 -54.36
N THR A 262 8.05 -2.83 -53.15
CA THR A 262 8.91 -3.18 -52.01
C THR A 262 9.38 -4.63 -52.06
N SER A 263 8.56 -5.52 -52.62
CA SER A 263 8.81 -6.96 -52.76
C SER A 263 8.07 -7.55 -53.97
N PHE A 264 8.66 -8.56 -54.59
CA PHE A 264 8.11 -9.35 -55.68
C PHE A 264 7.47 -10.66 -55.19
N GLY A 265 6.86 -11.41 -56.11
CA GLY A 265 6.04 -12.59 -55.85
C GLY A 265 5.45 -13.08 -57.17
N ARG A 266 4.22 -13.61 -57.12
CA ARG A 266 3.44 -13.94 -58.32
C ARG A 266 2.60 -12.76 -58.77
N TRP A 267 2.53 -12.53 -60.07
CA TRP A 267 1.84 -11.41 -60.69
C TRP A 267 0.95 -11.84 -61.85
N THR A 268 -0.24 -11.26 -61.95
CA THR A 268 -1.14 -11.45 -63.10
C THR A 268 -1.96 -10.18 -63.35
N PHE A 269 -2.83 -10.22 -64.36
CA PHE A 269 -3.74 -9.15 -64.72
C PHE A 269 -5.19 -9.61 -64.61
N ALA A 270 -6.05 -8.74 -64.06
CA ALA A 270 -7.50 -8.89 -64.12
C ALA A 270 -8.12 -7.48 -64.03
N ASP A 271 -9.28 -7.29 -64.66
CA ASP A 271 -9.98 -6.01 -64.62
C ASP A 271 -10.81 -5.81 -63.34
N SER A 272 -11.31 -4.59 -63.13
CA SER A 272 -12.10 -4.24 -61.94
C SER A 272 -13.48 -4.91 -61.86
N LEU A 273 -14.00 -5.47 -62.95
CA LEU A 273 -15.27 -6.23 -62.96
C LEU A 273 -15.04 -7.71 -62.60
N HIS A 274 -13.81 -8.18 -62.68
CA HIS A 274 -13.38 -9.53 -62.33
C HIS A 274 -12.26 -9.51 -61.27
N PRO A 275 -12.50 -8.92 -60.08
CA PRO A 275 -11.46 -8.72 -59.09
C PRO A 275 -11.05 -10.05 -58.44
N LEU A 276 -9.75 -10.35 -58.45
CA LEU A 276 -9.20 -11.58 -57.85
C LEU A 276 -9.19 -11.54 -56.29
N GLY A 277 -9.38 -10.36 -55.71
CA GLY A 277 -9.41 -10.09 -54.27
C GLY A 277 -10.03 -8.71 -53.98
N SER A 278 -9.80 -8.16 -52.77
CA SER A 278 -10.30 -6.82 -52.42
C SER A 278 -9.72 -5.74 -53.35
N LEU A 279 -10.58 -4.84 -53.84
CA LEU A 279 -10.19 -3.67 -54.64
C LEU A 279 -9.61 -2.53 -53.79
N ARG A 280 -9.62 -2.65 -52.45
CA ARG A 280 -8.95 -1.73 -51.53
C ARG A 280 -7.84 -2.47 -50.78
N PRO A 281 -6.66 -1.84 -50.60
CA PRO A 281 -5.65 -2.35 -49.68
C PRO A 281 -6.24 -2.53 -48.28
N ILE A 282 -5.90 -3.62 -47.60
CA ILE A 282 -6.33 -3.83 -46.21
C ILE A 282 -5.50 -2.88 -45.33
N GLY A 283 -6.16 -1.90 -44.70
CA GLY A 283 -5.51 -0.96 -43.80
C GLY A 283 -5.10 -1.59 -42.47
N ILE A 284 -3.87 -1.36 -42.05
CA ILE A 284 -3.21 -1.74 -40.80
C ILE A 284 -3.11 -0.53 -39.90
N LEU A 285 -3.59 -0.66 -38.66
CA LEU A 285 -3.64 0.41 -37.67
C LEU A 285 -2.46 0.29 -36.69
N ALA A 286 -1.77 1.40 -36.41
CA ALA A 286 -0.71 1.45 -35.39
C ALA A 286 -0.78 2.74 -34.56
N ILE A 287 -0.38 2.68 -33.29
CA ILE A 287 -0.23 3.86 -32.42
C ILE A 287 0.95 4.69 -32.90
N VAL A 288 0.73 6.00 -33.07
CA VAL A 288 1.78 6.99 -33.28
C VAL A 288 2.13 7.68 -31.96
N SER A 289 1.13 8.16 -31.21
CA SER A 289 1.35 8.95 -30.00
C SER A 289 0.13 8.91 -29.07
N GLY A 290 0.31 9.36 -27.82
CA GLY A 290 -0.81 9.62 -26.90
C GLY A 290 -1.17 8.48 -25.95
N SER A 291 -0.51 7.31 -25.97
CA SER A 291 -0.75 6.29 -24.93
C SER A 291 0.02 6.59 -23.63
N ASN A 292 -0.43 6.01 -22.51
CA ASN A 292 0.14 6.15 -21.16
C ASN A 292 0.21 7.59 -20.62
N GLN A 293 -0.79 8.41 -20.91
CA GLN A 293 -0.87 9.78 -20.37
C GLN A 293 -1.36 9.80 -18.92
N SER A 294 -0.97 10.83 -18.16
CA SER A 294 -1.43 11.05 -16.79
C SER A 294 -1.73 12.53 -16.55
N GLN A 295 -2.94 12.83 -16.09
CA GLN A 295 -3.44 14.20 -15.85
C GLN A 295 -4.48 14.20 -14.71
N PRO A 296 -4.82 15.35 -14.09
CA PRO A 296 -5.87 15.39 -13.09
C PRO A 296 -7.24 15.11 -13.72
N ILE A 297 -8.23 14.72 -12.93
CA ILE A 297 -9.62 14.56 -13.37
C ILE A 297 -10.13 15.80 -14.16
N ASN A 298 -11.12 15.61 -15.03
CA ASN A 298 -11.73 16.67 -15.87
C ASN A 298 -10.81 17.40 -16.87
N SER A 299 -9.52 17.09 -16.90
CA SER A 299 -8.56 17.66 -17.85
C SER A 299 -8.69 17.03 -19.25
N THR A 300 -8.23 17.76 -20.26
CA THR A 300 -8.11 17.23 -21.63
C THR A 300 -6.70 16.72 -21.87
N LEU A 301 -6.60 15.48 -22.32
CA LEU A 301 -5.36 14.81 -22.67
C LEU A 301 -4.79 15.33 -24.01
N GLN A 302 -3.50 15.09 -24.23
CA GLN A 302 -2.89 15.22 -25.55
C GLN A 302 -3.54 14.24 -26.53
N PRO A 303 -3.47 14.50 -27.84
CA PRO A 303 -4.14 13.67 -28.83
C PRO A 303 -3.65 12.21 -28.85
N PHE A 304 -4.58 11.30 -29.12
CA PHE A 304 -4.33 9.90 -29.46
C PHE A 304 -4.20 9.80 -30.98
N ASP A 305 -2.97 9.64 -31.45
CA ASP A 305 -2.67 9.54 -32.87
C ASP A 305 -2.52 8.07 -33.28
N VAL A 306 -3.22 7.69 -34.34
CA VAL A 306 -3.01 6.42 -35.05
C VAL A 306 -2.66 6.68 -36.50
N VAL A 307 -1.86 5.79 -37.09
CA VAL A 307 -1.55 5.78 -38.52
C VAL A 307 -2.17 4.54 -39.17
N VAL A 308 -2.68 4.72 -40.39
CA VAL A 308 -3.19 3.63 -41.23
C VAL A 308 -2.24 3.41 -42.40
N THR A 309 -1.71 2.20 -42.53
CA THR A 309 -0.85 1.78 -43.64
C THR A 309 -1.39 0.56 -44.36
N ASP A 310 -1.00 0.30 -45.61
CA ASP A 310 -1.18 -1.03 -46.19
C ASP A 310 -0.14 -2.04 -45.66
N SER A 311 -0.19 -3.28 -46.16
CA SER A 311 0.77 -4.35 -45.83
C SER A 311 2.22 -4.07 -46.27
N GLU A 312 2.44 -3.07 -47.12
CA GLU A 312 3.74 -2.69 -47.65
C GLU A 312 4.27 -1.41 -46.98
N GLY A 313 3.54 -0.86 -46.00
CA GLY A 313 3.90 0.34 -45.24
C GLY A 313 3.51 1.67 -45.90
N THR A 314 2.72 1.65 -46.98
CA THR A 314 2.21 2.87 -47.64
C THR A 314 1.12 3.51 -46.80
N LEU A 315 1.19 4.83 -46.58
CA LEU A 315 0.17 5.60 -45.87
C LEU A 315 -1.15 5.61 -46.65
N LEU A 316 -2.25 5.25 -45.99
CA LEU A 316 -3.58 5.23 -46.61
C LEU A 316 -4.37 6.47 -46.21
N GLU A 317 -4.66 7.33 -47.19
CA GLU A 317 -5.51 8.51 -47.04
C GLU A 317 -6.99 8.17 -47.22
N GLY A 318 -7.87 8.82 -46.44
CA GLY A 318 -9.32 8.68 -46.54
C GLY A 318 -9.91 7.46 -45.83
N GLU A 319 -9.09 6.68 -45.12
CA GLU A 319 -9.51 5.54 -44.31
C GLU A 319 -10.28 6.02 -43.07
N THR A 320 -11.37 5.33 -42.72
CA THR A 320 -12.24 5.75 -41.60
C THR A 320 -11.85 5.01 -40.33
N VAL A 321 -11.32 5.76 -39.37
CA VAL A 321 -10.98 5.28 -38.02
C VAL A 321 -12.09 5.68 -37.05
N VAL A 322 -12.59 4.69 -36.31
CA VAL A 322 -13.56 4.87 -35.23
C VAL A 322 -12.82 4.80 -33.89
N PHE A 323 -12.96 5.86 -33.09
CA PHE A 323 -12.49 5.91 -31.72
C PHE A 323 -13.65 5.71 -30.74
N SER A 324 -13.43 4.88 -29.73
CA SER A 324 -14.43 4.62 -28.68
C SER A 324 -13.77 4.56 -27.29
N ILE A 325 -14.45 5.07 -26.27
CA ILE A 325 -14.03 4.87 -24.88
C ILE A 325 -14.50 3.48 -24.47
N VAL A 326 -13.56 2.58 -24.18
CA VAL A 326 -13.85 1.17 -23.89
C VAL A 326 -13.67 0.80 -22.42
N GLY A 327 -13.10 1.70 -21.61
CA GLY A 327 -12.97 1.53 -20.18
C GLY A 327 -12.75 2.85 -19.46
N PHE A 328 -13.33 2.97 -18.27
CA PHE A 328 -13.19 4.11 -17.38
C PHE A 328 -13.56 3.69 -15.95
N PRO A 329 -13.14 4.44 -14.92
CA PRO A 329 -13.45 4.13 -13.53
C PRO A 329 -14.96 4.11 -13.25
N GLN A 330 -15.41 3.23 -12.36
CA GLN A 330 -16.82 3.12 -12.00
C GLN A 330 -17.36 4.45 -11.45
N GLY A 331 -18.52 4.88 -11.96
CA GLY A 331 -19.15 6.14 -11.55
C GLY A 331 -18.52 7.40 -12.15
N ALA A 332 -17.54 7.27 -13.06
CA ALA A 332 -17.03 8.41 -13.81
C ALA A 332 -18.09 8.99 -14.76
N VAL A 333 -18.22 10.31 -14.74
CA VAL A 333 -19.04 11.10 -15.67
C VAL A 333 -18.21 12.23 -16.28
N GLY A 334 -18.64 12.70 -17.45
CA GLY A 334 -18.01 13.84 -18.15
C GLY A 334 -16.87 13.46 -19.11
N GLN A 335 -16.45 12.20 -19.13
CA GLN A 335 -15.48 11.70 -20.10
C GLN A 335 -16.05 11.76 -21.52
N VAL A 336 -15.30 12.35 -22.45
CA VAL A 336 -15.77 12.54 -23.82
C VAL A 336 -14.59 12.66 -24.78
N LEU A 337 -14.74 12.04 -25.96
CA LEU A 337 -13.81 12.20 -27.07
C LEU A 337 -14.14 13.45 -27.87
N SER A 338 -13.13 14.17 -28.37
CA SER A 338 -13.35 15.33 -29.24
C SER A 338 -14.10 14.94 -30.53
N GLN A 339 -13.76 13.77 -31.08
CA GLN A 339 -14.42 13.16 -32.24
C GLN A 339 -14.33 11.62 -32.13
N THR A 340 -15.37 10.91 -32.60
CA THR A 340 -15.44 9.44 -32.55
C THR A 340 -15.24 8.77 -33.92
N VAL A 341 -15.36 9.51 -35.02
CA VAL A 341 -15.17 8.99 -36.39
C VAL A 341 -14.34 10.00 -37.17
N ILE A 342 -13.18 9.56 -37.66
CA ILE A 342 -12.18 10.44 -38.27
C ILE A 342 -11.66 9.76 -39.54
N ARG A 343 -11.47 10.55 -40.59
CA ARG A 343 -10.81 10.07 -41.82
C ARG A 343 -9.33 10.41 -41.78
N THR A 344 -8.49 9.48 -42.22
CA THR A 344 -7.05 9.72 -42.31
C THR A 344 -6.74 10.80 -43.34
N GLY A 345 -5.82 11.70 -43.00
CA GLY A 345 -5.30 12.71 -43.95
C GLY A 345 -4.29 12.13 -44.93
N SER A 346 -3.66 12.99 -45.73
CA SER A 346 -2.60 12.61 -46.67
C SER A 346 -1.34 12.03 -46.00
N ASN A 347 -1.21 12.17 -44.69
CA ASN A 347 -0.18 11.56 -43.85
C ASN A 347 -0.60 10.20 -43.26
N GLY A 348 -1.78 9.69 -43.60
CA GLY A 348 -2.33 8.44 -43.05
C GLY A 348 -2.74 8.52 -41.58
N ILE A 349 -2.73 9.69 -40.94
CA ILE A 349 -2.99 9.84 -39.50
C ILE A 349 -4.45 10.22 -39.22
N ALA A 350 -5.03 9.63 -38.19
CA ALA A 350 -6.26 10.06 -37.53
C ALA A 350 -5.99 10.36 -36.05
N SER A 351 -6.60 11.42 -35.51
CA SER A 351 -6.25 11.97 -34.18
C SER A 351 -7.48 12.43 -33.40
N THR A 352 -7.62 12.02 -32.15
CA THR A 352 -8.69 12.48 -31.25
C THR A 352 -8.15 12.79 -29.86
N THR A 353 -8.79 13.66 -29.08
CA THR A 353 -8.44 13.87 -27.67
C THR A 353 -9.52 13.31 -26.75
N LEU A 354 -9.14 12.95 -25.52
CA LEU A 354 -10.08 12.59 -24.44
C LEU A 354 -10.06 13.68 -23.37
N LYS A 355 -11.23 14.20 -23.03
CA LYS A 355 -11.46 14.83 -21.73
C LYS A 355 -11.69 13.73 -20.70
N LEU A 356 -10.88 13.68 -19.66
CA LEU A 356 -11.05 12.74 -18.55
C LEU A 356 -12.36 13.04 -17.79
N GLY A 357 -12.92 12.00 -17.18
CA GLY A 357 -14.08 12.14 -16.31
C GLY A 357 -13.71 12.67 -14.92
N ASN A 358 -14.71 12.75 -14.05
CA ASN A 358 -14.58 13.25 -12.68
C ASN A 358 -14.03 12.22 -11.66
N LYS A 359 -13.61 11.02 -12.09
CA LYS A 359 -13.08 9.96 -11.22
C LYS A 359 -11.64 9.60 -11.56
N ILE A 360 -10.85 9.34 -10.52
CA ILE A 360 -9.47 8.84 -10.63
C ILE A 360 -9.41 7.41 -11.16
N GLY A 361 -8.31 7.06 -11.80
CA GLY A 361 -8.04 5.70 -12.28
C GLY A 361 -7.82 5.61 -13.79
N LEU A 362 -7.87 4.37 -14.30
CA LEU A 362 -7.52 4.05 -15.69
C LEU A 362 -8.68 4.32 -16.65
N TYR A 363 -8.38 5.04 -17.72
CA TYR A 363 -9.24 5.23 -18.90
C TYR A 363 -8.60 4.54 -20.09
N THR A 364 -9.42 3.89 -20.92
CA THR A 364 -8.98 3.23 -22.14
C THR A 364 -9.81 3.65 -23.34
N VAL A 365 -9.10 3.95 -24.42
CA VAL A 365 -9.70 4.34 -25.72
C VAL A 365 -9.24 3.34 -26.76
N ALA A 366 -10.19 2.80 -27.53
CA ALA A 366 -9.92 1.94 -28.66
C ALA A 366 -10.01 2.73 -29.96
N ALA A 367 -9.12 2.42 -30.90
CA ALA A 367 -9.19 2.87 -32.29
C ALA A 367 -9.31 1.66 -33.22
N GLU A 368 -10.21 1.73 -34.19
CA GLU A 368 -10.49 0.63 -35.14
C GLU A 368 -10.72 1.18 -36.56
N ILE A 369 -10.29 0.46 -37.59
CA ILE A 369 -10.57 0.82 -38.99
C ILE A 369 -11.88 0.18 -39.42
N THR A 370 -12.79 0.97 -40.00
CA THR A 370 -14.08 0.48 -40.47
C THR A 370 -13.90 -0.53 -41.61
N GLY A 371 -14.27 -1.80 -41.40
CA GLY A 371 -14.17 -2.86 -42.42
C GLY A 371 -12.77 -3.47 -42.57
N GLY A 372 -11.84 -3.16 -41.65
CA GLY A 372 -10.52 -3.82 -41.58
C GLY A 372 -10.57 -5.15 -40.83
N ASN A 373 -9.57 -6.00 -41.04
CA ASN A 373 -9.41 -7.29 -40.34
C ASN A 373 -8.50 -7.18 -39.09
N ASN A 374 -8.38 -5.99 -38.49
CA ASN A 374 -7.40 -5.74 -37.43
C ASN A 374 -8.05 -5.56 -36.06
N ASN A 375 -7.38 -6.11 -35.04
CA ASN A 375 -7.76 -5.89 -33.65
C ASN A 375 -7.69 -4.39 -33.32
N PRO A 376 -8.64 -3.88 -32.51
CA PRO A 376 -8.60 -2.49 -32.09
C PRO A 376 -7.31 -2.20 -31.33
N VAL A 377 -6.74 -1.04 -31.61
CA VAL A 377 -5.55 -0.53 -30.95
C VAL A 377 -5.98 0.21 -29.69
N ILE A 378 -5.37 -0.10 -28.54
CA ILE A 378 -5.80 0.41 -27.23
C ILE A 378 -4.82 1.46 -26.69
N PHE A 379 -5.35 2.63 -26.37
CA PHE A 379 -4.69 3.67 -25.59
C PHE A 379 -5.06 3.53 -24.11
N THR A 380 -4.08 3.73 -23.24
CA THR A 380 -4.25 3.78 -21.78
C THR A 380 -3.96 5.18 -21.27
N SER A 381 -4.68 5.65 -20.26
CA SER A 381 -4.42 6.93 -19.58
C SER A 381 -4.89 6.88 -18.13
N THR A 382 -4.22 7.59 -17.23
CA THR A 382 -4.52 7.58 -15.80
C THR A 382 -4.96 8.96 -15.32
N ALA A 383 -6.13 9.04 -14.69
CA ALA A 383 -6.56 10.25 -13.99
C ALA A 383 -6.11 10.21 -12.52
N TYR A 384 -5.49 11.29 -12.03
CA TYR A 384 -5.23 11.50 -10.60
C TYR A 384 -6.11 12.61 -10.02
N ALA A 385 -6.15 12.72 -8.69
CA ALA A 385 -7.02 13.69 -8.01
C ALA A 385 -6.63 15.14 -8.36
N ASP A 386 -7.63 16.01 -8.49
CA ASP A 386 -7.39 17.44 -8.70
C ASP A 386 -7.01 18.13 -7.37
N VAL A 387 -6.79 19.44 -7.39
CA VAL A 387 -6.53 20.23 -6.18
C VAL A 387 -7.64 20.07 -5.14
N ALA A 388 -7.24 20.07 -3.87
CA ALA A 388 -8.17 19.99 -2.75
C ALA A 388 -9.23 21.10 -2.83
N ALA A 389 -10.50 20.70 -2.72
CA ALA A 389 -11.65 21.61 -2.80
C ALA A 389 -12.55 21.55 -1.56
N TYR A 390 -12.64 20.38 -0.92
CA TYR A 390 -13.49 20.16 0.24
C TYR A 390 -12.72 19.50 1.38
N LEU A 391 -13.01 19.96 2.61
CA LEU A 391 -12.52 19.40 3.86
C LEU A 391 -13.75 19.06 4.72
N TYR A 392 -13.85 17.82 5.19
CA TYR A 392 -14.98 17.39 6.00
C TYR A 392 -14.55 16.56 7.20
N GLN A 393 -15.30 16.72 8.28
CA GLN A 393 -15.17 15.90 9.48
C GLN A 393 -15.64 14.48 9.20
N THR A 394 -14.86 13.47 9.60
CA THR A 394 -15.26 12.06 9.46
C THR A 394 -15.45 11.36 10.80
N ALA A 395 -14.67 11.69 11.84
CA ALA A 395 -14.78 11.05 13.15
C ALA A 395 -14.21 11.90 14.30
N GLY A 396 -14.56 11.54 15.53
CA GLY A 396 -13.85 12.02 16.73
C GLY A 396 -14.45 13.23 17.45
N SER A 397 -15.41 13.96 16.91
CA SER A 397 -16.03 15.07 17.69
C SER A 397 -17.02 14.55 18.75
N ASN A 398 -17.36 15.41 19.71
CA ASN A 398 -18.34 15.20 20.78
C ASN A 398 -17.94 14.10 21.78
N GLN A 399 -16.64 13.96 22.05
CA GLN A 399 -16.13 13.01 23.03
C GLN A 399 -16.18 13.59 24.44
N THR A 400 -16.30 12.73 25.45
CA THR A 400 -16.18 13.11 26.85
C THR A 400 -15.13 12.23 27.50
N GLN A 401 -14.18 12.84 28.20
CA GLN A 401 -13.09 12.13 28.88
C GLN A 401 -12.65 12.92 30.11
N ASP A 402 -11.93 12.27 31.02
CA ASP A 402 -11.39 12.89 32.23
C ASP A 402 -10.31 13.94 31.90
N ILE A 403 -10.19 14.98 32.73
CA ILE A 403 -9.14 16.01 32.61
C ILE A 403 -7.74 15.39 32.55
N GLY A 404 -6.80 16.06 31.87
CA GLY A 404 -5.41 15.59 31.76
C GLY A 404 -5.19 14.34 30.89
N THR A 405 -6.24 13.69 30.37
CA THR A 405 -6.11 12.46 29.57
C THR A 405 -6.19 12.70 28.06
N MET A 406 -5.70 11.75 27.26
CA MET A 406 -5.90 11.75 25.81
C MET A 406 -7.31 11.28 25.46
N LEU A 407 -7.94 11.92 24.48
CA LEU A 407 -9.20 11.43 23.91
C LEU A 407 -9.03 10.03 23.32
N ALA A 408 -10.04 9.19 23.51
CA ALA A 408 -10.02 7.80 23.05
C ALA A 408 -9.98 7.69 21.51
N ASN A 409 -10.70 8.57 20.80
CA ASN A 409 -10.73 8.58 19.35
C ASN A 409 -10.03 9.85 18.80
N PRO A 410 -9.29 9.74 17.69
CA PRO A 410 -8.70 10.90 17.05
C PRO A 410 -9.77 11.76 16.36
N PHE A 411 -9.51 13.07 16.29
CA PHE A 411 -10.20 13.98 15.38
C PHE A 411 -9.74 13.69 13.96
N THR A 412 -10.62 13.13 13.14
CA THR A 412 -10.31 12.71 11.77
C THR A 412 -11.10 13.56 10.78
N VAL A 413 -10.39 14.01 9.75
CA VAL A 413 -10.96 14.69 8.59
C VAL A 413 -10.60 13.92 7.32
N ASN A 414 -11.30 14.24 6.24
CA ASN A 414 -10.95 13.79 4.91
C ASN A 414 -10.98 14.99 3.93
N VAL A 415 -10.04 14.98 2.98
CA VAL A 415 -9.88 16.01 1.96
C VAL A 415 -10.20 15.42 0.60
N THR A 416 -11.09 16.09 -0.14
CA THR A 416 -11.42 15.71 -1.51
C THR A 416 -11.30 16.86 -2.49
N ASP A 417 -11.11 16.49 -3.76
CA ASP A 417 -11.22 17.40 -4.89
C ASP A 417 -12.70 17.72 -5.22
N SER A 418 -12.91 18.52 -6.26
CA SER A 418 -14.25 18.91 -6.74
C SER A 418 -15.08 17.73 -7.27
N GLY A 419 -14.44 16.61 -7.65
CA GLY A 419 -15.07 15.36 -8.09
C GLY A 419 -15.38 14.37 -6.96
N GLY A 420 -15.08 14.74 -5.71
CA GLY A 420 -15.25 13.91 -4.53
C GLY A 420 -14.21 12.79 -4.42
N ASN A 421 -13.07 12.91 -5.09
CA ASN A 421 -11.95 11.96 -4.96
C ASN A 421 -11.02 12.40 -3.83
N ALA A 422 -10.49 11.42 -3.10
CA ALA A 422 -9.51 11.66 -2.04
C ALA A 422 -8.24 12.32 -2.57
N VAL A 423 -7.76 13.35 -1.87
CA VAL A 423 -6.51 14.06 -2.23
C VAL A 423 -5.44 13.76 -1.19
N ALA A 424 -4.44 12.97 -1.59
CA ALA A 424 -3.29 12.63 -0.77
C ALA A 424 -2.22 13.74 -0.80
N GLY A 425 -1.38 13.83 0.23
CA GLY A 425 -0.26 14.77 0.26
C GLY A 425 -0.61 16.21 0.67
N VAL A 426 -1.85 16.46 1.11
CA VAL A 426 -2.30 17.79 1.53
C VAL A 426 -1.89 18.02 2.99
N ASN A 427 -1.23 19.14 3.29
CA ASN A 427 -0.84 19.46 4.67
C ASN A 427 -1.99 20.16 5.43
N LEU A 428 -2.45 19.54 6.51
CA LEU A 428 -3.46 20.09 7.41
C LEU A 428 -2.84 20.59 8.69
N LEU A 429 -3.36 21.72 9.18
CA LEU A 429 -3.06 22.29 10.48
C LEU A 429 -4.25 22.05 11.43
N PHE A 430 -3.99 21.36 12.53
CA PHE A 430 -4.90 21.24 13.66
C PHE A 430 -4.51 22.29 14.71
N THR A 431 -5.47 23.14 15.08
CA THR A 431 -5.28 24.23 16.05
C THR A 431 -6.32 24.13 17.15
N ILE A 432 -5.89 24.19 18.41
CA ILE A 432 -6.81 24.32 19.54
C ILE A 432 -7.43 25.71 19.49
N SER A 433 -8.73 25.78 19.19
CA SER A 433 -9.45 27.01 18.91
C SER A 433 -10.23 27.54 20.12
N GLY A 434 -10.40 26.72 21.16
CA GLY A 434 -11.10 27.11 22.37
C GLY A 434 -10.84 26.13 23.51
N THR A 435 -10.67 26.68 24.71
CA THR A 435 -10.45 25.94 25.95
C THR A 435 -11.26 26.59 27.08
N PRO A 436 -11.53 25.87 28.17
CA PRO A 436 -12.02 26.50 29.40
C PRO A 436 -11.00 27.52 29.93
N THR A 437 -11.51 28.55 30.62
CA THR A 437 -10.68 29.61 31.22
C THR A 437 -9.63 29.02 32.14
N ASN A 438 -8.37 29.48 32.02
CA ASN A 438 -7.22 29.03 32.79
C ASN A 438 -6.88 27.52 32.64
N ALA A 439 -7.41 26.83 31.64
CA ALA A 439 -6.99 25.47 31.33
C ALA A 439 -5.52 25.45 30.87
N VAL A 440 -4.73 24.55 31.44
CA VAL A 440 -3.34 24.28 31.04
C VAL A 440 -3.15 22.80 30.73
N GLY A 441 -1.97 22.38 30.25
CA GLY A 441 -1.66 20.97 30.01
C GLY A 441 -2.31 20.31 28.79
N HIS A 442 -3.18 21.03 28.07
CA HIS A 442 -3.81 20.56 26.83
C HIS A 442 -2.82 20.58 25.66
N ALA A 443 -2.90 19.57 24.80
CA ALA A 443 -1.99 19.44 23.66
C ALA A 443 -2.60 18.59 22.54
N LEU A 444 -2.15 18.81 21.31
CA LEU A 444 -2.46 17.92 20.19
C LEU A 444 -1.31 16.93 20.00
N SER A 445 -1.62 15.67 19.68
CA SER A 445 -0.60 14.68 19.32
C SER A 445 0.20 15.10 18.09
N HIS A 446 -0.46 15.77 17.15
CA HIS A 446 0.16 16.42 15.99
C HIS A 446 -0.55 17.74 15.69
N THR A 447 0.21 18.81 15.46
CA THR A 447 -0.34 20.10 15.00
C THR A 447 -0.39 20.19 13.47
N SER A 448 0.44 19.42 12.76
CA SER A 448 0.47 19.36 11.30
C SER A 448 0.47 17.91 10.83
N VAL A 449 -0.42 17.55 9.90
CA VAL A 449 -0.56 16.18 9.39
C VAL A 449 -0.81 16.22 7.88
N ILE A 450 -0.08 15.38 7.14
CA ILE A 450 -0.25 15.22 5.69
C ILE A 450 -1.29 14.13 5.42
N THR A 451 -2.22 14.36 4.49
CA THR A 451 -3.23 13.36 4.13
C THR A 451 -2.63 12.11 3.50
N ASP A 452 -3.18 10.95 3.86
CA ASP A 452 -2.82 9.65 3.29
C ASP A 452 -3.44 9.41 1.90
N SER A 453 -3.25 8.20 1.34
CA SER A 453 -3.82 7.82 0.04
C SER A 453 -5.37 7.82 -0.01
N LEU A 454 -6.03 7.82 1.14
CA LEU A 454 -7.48 7.93 1.28
C LEU A 454 -7.94 9.37 1.55
N GLY A 455 -7.01 10.34 1.54
CA GLY A 455 -7.29 11.75 1.80
C GLY A 455 -7.46 12.09 3.27
N GLN A 456 -7.16 11.15 4.18
CA GLN A 456 -7.42 11.30 5.61
C GLN A 456 -6.23 11.85 6.37
N ALA A 457 -6.52 12.68 7.37
CA ALA A 457 -5.56 13.17 8.34
C ALA A 457 -6.21 13.20 9.73
N SER A 458 -5.44 12.94 10.78
CA SER A 458 -5.99 12.85 12.13
C SER A 458 -5.04 13.33 13.22
N SER A 459 -5.59 13.85 14.31
CA SER A 459 -4.86 14.27 15.50
C SER A 459 -5.67 13.98 16.77
N ILE A 460 -5.00 13.71 17.88
CA ILE A 460 -5.65 13.39 19.16
C ILE A 460 -5.42 14.56 20.12
N LEU A 461 -6.48 15.05 20.76
CA LEU A 461 -6.37 16.05 21.82
C LEU A 461 -6.10 15.36 23.17
N LYS A 462 -5.09 15.83 23.89
CA LYS A 462 -4.97 15.68 25.35
C LYS A 462 -5.77 16.83 25.98
N LEU A 463 -6.76 16.49 26.80
CA LEU A 463 -7.55 17.47 27.54
C LEU A 463 -6.67 18.15 28.60
N GLY A 464 -7.00 19.41 28.88
CA GLY A 464 -6.29 20.20 29.87
C GLY A 464 -6.78 19.95 31.29
N SER A 465 -6.31 20.80 32.19
CA SER A 465 -6.58 20.70 33.63
C SER A 465 -7.98 21.09 34.07
N LYS A 466 -8.77 21.76 33.21
CA LYS A 466 -10.09 22.29 33.57
C LYS A 466 -11.23 21.53 32.92
N ILE A 467 -12.30 21.31 33.68
CA ILE A 467 -13.60 20.77 33.22
C ILE A 467 -14.22 21.72 32.20
N GLY A 468 -14.90 21.17 31.20
CA GLY A 468 -15.66 21.94 30.22
C GLY A 468 -15.27 21.65 28.78
N ARG A 469 -15.69 22.53 27.87
CA ARG A 469 -15.61 22.28 26.43
C ARG A 469 -14.26 22.75 25.86
N TYR A 470 -13.63 21.87 25.10
CA TYR A 470 -12.47 22.14 24.26
C TYR A 470 -12.87 22.06 22.79
N THR A 471 -12.33 22.94 21.95
CA THR A 471 -12.56 22.93 20.50
C THR A 471 -11.26 22.94 19.73
N VAL A 472 -11.24 22.21 18.62
CA VAL A 472 -10.08 22.12 17.71
C VAL A 472 -10.56 22.38 16.30
N ALA A 473 -9.87 23.26 15.58
CA ALA A 473 -10.12 23.51 14.16
C ALA A 473 -9.06 22.79 13.30
N ALA A 474 -9.51 22.12 12.25
CA ALA A 474 -8.66 21.59 11.18
C ALA A 474 -8.78 22.50 9.95
N THR A 475 -7.64 22.91 9.39
CA THR A 475 -7.55 23.78 8.21
C THR A 475 -6.52 23.22 7.23
N ILE A 476 -6.66 23.52 5.94
CA ILE A 476 -5.64 23.18 4.95
C ILE A 476 -4.68 24.36 4.82
N GLN A 477 -3.38 24.09 4.95
CA GLN A 477 -2.37 25.14 4.88
C GLN A 477 -2.31 25.76 3.48
N GLY A 478 -2.48 27.09 3.40
CA GLY A 478 -2.34 27.82 2.14
C GLY A 478 -3.58 27.80 1.22
N LEU A 479 -4.70 27.21 1.65
CA LEU A 479 -5.97 27.24 0.91
C LEU A 479 -7.08 27.92 1.74
N SER A 480 -7.90 28.72 1.08
CA SER A 480 -9.10 29.34 1.68
C SER A 480 -10.30 28.40 1.61
N ILE A 481 -10.25 27.30 2.36
CA ILE A 481 -11.36 26.37 2.57
C ILE A 481 -11.82 26.51 4.02
N ASP A 482 -13.14 26.46 4.26
CA ASP A 482 -13.72 26.59 5.60
C ASP A 482 -13.13 25.55 6.57
N ALA A 483 -12.80 26.01 7.77
CA ALA A 483 -12.25 25.16 8.81
C ALA A 483 -13.30 24.16 9.31
N VAL A 484 -12.88 22.91 9.54
CA VAL A 484 -13.70 21.91 10.23
C VAL A 484 -13.44 22.00 11.72
N SER A 485 -14.49 22.10 12.53
CA SER A 485 -14.39 22.23 13.98
C SER A 485 -14.80 20.94 14.68
N PHE A 486 -13.93 20.46 15.57
CA PHE A 486 -14.17 19.39 16.53
C PHE A 486 -14.43 19.97 17.90
N ASN A 487 -15.16 19.22 18.73
CA ASN A 487 -15.25 19.52 20.15
C ASN A 487 -15.12 18.26 21.01
N ALA A 488 -14.71 18.46 22.26
CA ALA A 488 -14.72 17.47 23.31
C ALA A 488 -15.04 18.14 24.65
N THR A 489 -15.53 17.36 25.61
CA THR A 489 -15.86 17.82 26.96
C THR A 489 -14.95 17.12 27.96
N ALA A 490 -14.20 17.90 28.73
CA ALA A 490 -13.48 17.37 29.88
C ALA A 490 -14.41 17.29 31.08
N THR A 491 -14.37 16.17 31.79
CA THR A 491 -15.05 15.94 33.08
C THR A 491 -14.01 15.63 34.15
N ALA A 492 -14.40 15.69 35.42
CA ALA A 492 -13.57 15.19 36.52
C ALA A 492 -14.46 14.57 37.60
N PHE A 493 -13.94 13.57 38.31
CA PHE A 493 -14.54 13.17 39.58
C PHE A 493 -14.11 14.18 40.65
N LEU A 494 -15.04 15.07 41.01
CA LEU A 494 -14.82 16.01 42.12
C LEU A 494 -14.76 15.24 43.44
N ALA A 495 -13.99 15.74 44.40
CA ALA A 495 -13.67 15.14 45.71
C ALA A 495 -12.63 14.01 45.69
N ASP A 496 -12.03 13.72 44.54
CA ASP A 496 -10.87 12.82 44.38
C ASP A 496 -9.58 13.67 44.26
N ALA A 497 -9.26 14.38 45.34
CA ALA A 497 -8.19 15.37 45.37
C ALA A 497 -6.79 14.76 45.19
N ASN A 498 -6.61 13.49 45.54
CA ASN A 498 -5.33 12.79 45.38
C ASN A 498 -5.22 11.98 44.08
N ASP A 499 -6.27 11.96 43.24
CA ASP A 499 -6.35 11.23 41.96
C ASP A 499 -6.15 9.71 42.11
N ASP A 500 -6.57 9.14 43.25
CA ASP A 500 -6.56 7.69 43.49
C ASP A 500 -7.78 6.96 42.89
N GLY A 501 -8.72 7.73 42.33
CA GLY A 501 -9.92 7.21 41.70
C GLY A 501 -11.07 6.96 42.69
N SER A 502 -10.96 7.44 43.92
CA SER A 502 -11.95 7.35 44.99
C SER A 502 -11.98 8.63 45.83
N ALA A 503 -13.15 8.93 46.42
CA ALA A 503 -13.30 10.05 47.35
C ALA A 503 -13.43 9.50 48.78
N ASN A 504 -12.40 9.72 49.60
CA ASN A 504 -12.23 9.15 50.93
C ASN A 504 -11.47 10.13 51.87
N ILE A 505 -11.08 9.65 53.06
CA ILE A 505 -10.34 10.46 54.05
C ILE A 505 -8.99 11.01 53.55
N GLY A 506 -8.34 10.32 52.62
CA GLY A 506 -7.13 10.78 51.93
C GLY A 506 -7.36 12.11 51.20
N ASP A 507 -8.50 12.25 50.52
CA ASP A 507 -8.87 13.47 49.81
C ASP A 507 -9.14 14.64 50.75
N LEU A 508 -9.87 14.38 51.84
CA LEU A 508 -10.09 15.40 52.87
C LEU A 508 -8.76 15.90 53.44
N THR A 509 -7.83 14.99 53.78
CA THR A 509 -6.51 15.37 54.27
C THR A 509 -5.64 16.05 53.21
N THR A 510 -5.85 15.73 51.93
CA THR A 510 -5.20 16.40 50.79
C THR A 510 -5.64 17.85 50.68
N VAL A 511 -6.96 18.10 50.77
CA VAL A 511 -7.52 19.45 50.78
C VAL A 511 -7.04 20.25 51.99
N ILE A 512 -7.03 19.66 53.19
CA ILE A 512 -6.51 20.31 54.39
C ILE A 512 -5.03 20.69 54.23
N ASP A 513 -4.19 19.77 53.73
CA ASP A 513 -2.78 20.07 53.49
C ASP A 513 -2.57 21.19 52.47
N GLN A 514 -3.40 21.25 51.41
CA GLN A 514 -3.35 22.33 50.43
C GLN A 514 -3.78 23.68 51.03
N ILE A 515 -4.82 23.71 51.86
CA ILE A 515 -5.27 24.93 52.57
C ILE A 515 -4.19 25.44 53.54
N LEU A 516 -3.47 24.52 54.19
CA LEU A 516 -2.37 24.85 55.10
C LEU A 516 -1.04 25.14 54.40
N GLU A 517 -1.01 25.18 53.06
CA GLU A 517 0.20 25.39 52.24
C GLU A 517 1.32 24.36 52.53
N ARG A 518 0.92 23.12 52.85
CA ARG A 518 1.84 21.98 53.12
C ARG A 518 1.99 21.06 51.92
N LEU A 519 1.15 21.24 50.90
CA LEU A 519 1.10 20.49 49.66
C LEU A 519 0.75 21.46 48.52
N ASP A 520 1.44 21.32 47.39
CA ASP A 520 1.10 21.99 46.15
C ASP A 520 0.52 20.95 45.17
N LEU A 521 -0.77 21.09 44.86
CA LEU A 521 -1.45 20.22 43.91
C LEU A 521 -1.11 20.54 42.46
N SER A 522 -1.14 19.53 41.60
CA SER A 522 -1.16 19.72 40.15
C SER A 522 -2.44 20.47 39.72
N ASP A 523 -2.44 21.08 38.54
CA ASP A 523 -3.64 21.79 38.05
C ASP A 523 -4.86 20.86 37.89
N GLU A 524 -4.63 19.59 37.54
CA GLU A 524 -5.67 18.57 37.49
C GLU A 524 -6.23 18.27 38.89
N ASN A 525 -5.36 17.97 39.86
CA ASN A 525 -5.78 17.65 41.22
C ASN A 525 -6.40 18.85 41.93
N PHE A 526 -5.93 20.07 41.64
CA PHE A 526 -6.56 21.30 42.09
C PHE A 526 -8.02 21.35 41.64
N THR A 527 -8.29 20.99 40.37
CA THR A 527 -9.64 20.98 39.82
C THR A 527 -10.51 19.88 40.42
N ARG A 528 -9.94 18.76 40.86
CA ARG A 528 -10.68 17.71 41.60
C ARG A 528 -10.97 18.10 43.05
N ALA A 529 -10.06 18.86 43.67
CA ALA A 529 -10.14 19.34 45.04
C ALA A 529 -11.06 20.56 45.23
N ASP A 530 -11.17 21.43 44.22
CA ASP A 530 -12.12 22.56 44.14
C ASP A 530 -13.52 22.04 43.80
N VAL A 531 -14.21 21.51 44.81
CA VAL A 531 -15.48 20.79 44.67
C VAL A 531 -16.68 21.71 44.56
N ASP A 532 -16.56 22.98 44.99
CA ASP A 532 -17.58 24.00 44.75
C ASP A 532 -17.37 24.78 43.44
N THR A 533 -16.27 24.51 42.73
CA THR A 533 -15.91 25.01 41.39
C THR A 533 -15.71 26.53 41.31
N ASN A 534 -15.20 27.13 42.39
CA ASN A 534 -15.00 28.57 42.48
C ASN A 534 -13.55 29.02 42.11
N ASN A 535 -12.68 28.09 41.71
CA ASN A 535 -11.24 28.26 41.45
C ASN A 535 -10.37 28.62 42.66
N THR A 536 -10.79 28.27 43.87
CA THR A 536 -10.02 28.39 45.11
C THR A 536 -10.23 27.14 45.94
N ILE A 537 -9.19 26.63 46.60
CA ILE A 537 -9.32 25.53 47.55
C ILE A 537 -9.35 26.15 48.95
N ASP A 538 -10.51 26.11 49.59
CA ASP A 538 -10.72 26.69 50.93
C ASP A 538 -11.58 25.80 51.83
N ALA A 539 -11.92 26.31 53.02
CA ALA A 539 -12.70 25.55 54.01
C ALA A 539 -14.08 25.09 53.51
N ARG A 540 -14.64 25.69 52.44
CA ARG A 540 -15.88 25.24 51.82
C ARG A 540 -15.70 23.90 51.12
N ASP A 541 -14.57 23.69 50.46
CA ASP A 541 -14.23 22.42 49.82
C ASP A 541 -14.06 21.32 50.85
N GLU A 542 -13.33 21.63 51.94
CA GLU A 542 -13.18 20.74 53.09
C GLU A 542 -14.56 20.29 53.63
N VAL A 543 -15.49 21.24 53.84
CA VAL A 543 -16.83 20.96 54.36
C VAL A 543 -17.66 20.10 53.40
N ILE A 544 -17.55 20.32 52.09
CA ILE A 544 -18.28 19.53 51.08
C ILE A 544 -17.76 18.10 51.05
N ILE A 545 -16.43 17.91 51.07
CA ILE A 545 -15.82 16.56 51.13
C ILE A 545 -16.22 15.89 52.45
N LEU A 546 -16.04 16.55 53.59
CA LEU A 546 -16.43 16.00 54.89
C LEU A 546 -17.91 15.59 54.94
N GLY A 547 -18.80 16.46 54.46
CA GLY A 547 -20.23 16.18 54.38
C GLY A 547 -20.53 14.96 53.52
N GLY A 548 -19.92 14.85 52.34
CA GLY A 548 -20.10 13.69 51.47
C GLY A 548 -19.57 12.37 52.06
N LEU A 549 -18.50 12.41 52.87
CA LEU A 549 -18.01 11.24 53.61
C LEU A 549 -18.99 10.81 54.72
N LEU A 550 -19.58 11.77 55.45
CA LEU A 550 -20.54 11.52 56.53
C LEU A 550 -21.91 11.04 55.99
N GLU A 551 -22.31 11.55 54.83
CA GLU A 551 -23.50 11.13 54.08
C GLU A 551 -23.26 9.89 53.22
N GLY A 552 -22.04 9.34 53.21
CA GLY A 552 -21.70 8.14 52.45
C GLY A 552 -21.92 8.21 50.94
N ARG A 553 -21.85 9.40 50.35
CA ARG A 553 -22.07 9.62 48.91
C ARG A 553 -21.13 8.78 48.03
N TRP A 554 -19.98 8.37 48.58
CA TRP A 554 -18.91 7.68 47.86
C TRP A 554 -18.58 6.27 48.40
N ASP A 555 -19.39 5.73 49.32
CA ASP A 555 -19.16 4.42 49.95
C ASP A 555 -18.99 3.27 48.94
N SER A 556 -19.71 3.32 47.80
CA SER A 556 -19.62 2.30 46.75
C SER A 556 -18.30 2.31 45.97
N ILE A 557 -17.60 3.45 45.96
CA ILE A 557 -16.37 3.67 45.18
C ILE A 557 -15.13 3.39 46.04
N ALA A 558 -15.15 3.78 47.32
CA ALA A 558 -14.03 3.60 48.28
C ALA A 558 -13.62 2.13 48.50
N VAL A 559 -14.55 1.18 48.32
CA VAL A 559 -14.34 -0.26 48.58
C VAL A 559 -14.05 -1.08 47.29
N SER A 560 -14.40 -0.55 46.11
CA SER A 560 -14.38 -1.33 44.86
C SER A 560 -13.04 -1.33 44.12
N LYS A 561 -12.25 -0.26 44.21
CA LYS A 561 -10.89 -0.16 43.62
C LYS A 561 -9.76 -0.51 44.59
N ASN A 562 -10.00 -0.43 45.90
CA ASN A 562 -9.05 -0.84 46.95
C ASN A 562 -9.02 -2.36 47.21
N ARG A 563 -9.44 -3.18 46.24
CA ARG A 563 -9.20 -4.63 46.31
C ARG A 563 -7.70 -4.90 46.17
N ILE A 564 -7.04 -4.93 47.32
CA ILE A 564 -5.82 -5.70 47.58
C ILE A 564 -4.54 -5.06 46.99
N GLN A 565 -4.17 -3.87 47.46
CA GLN A 565 -2.75 -3.50 47.58
C GLN A 565 -2.47 -3.09 49.03
N SER A 566 -2.14 -4.11 49.83
CA SER A 566 -1.80 -4.06 51.26
C SER A 566 -2.97 -3.74 52.22
N LEU A 567 -3.63 -4.79 52.71
CA LEU A 567 -3.92 -4.81 54.15
C LEU A 567 -2.56 -4.63 54.83
N SER A 568 -2.18 -3.40 55.11
CA SER A 568 -0.85 -3.13 55.62
C SER A 568 -0.78 -3.71 57.03
N ASP A 569 0.14 -4.63 57.28
CA ASP A 569 0.50 -5.03 58.66
C ASP A 569 0.97 -3.83 59.50
N SER A 570 1.13 -2.67 58.88
CA SER A 570 1.44 -1.40 59.53
C SER A 570 0.24 -0.75 60.21
N TYR A 571 -1.01 -1.12 59.88
CA TYR A 571 -2.21 -0.52 60.48
C TYR A 571 -3.24 -1.59 60.83
N LYS A 572 -3.72 -1.61 62.08
CA LYS A 572 -4.77 -2.52 62.55
C LYS A 572 -5.73 -1.78 63.46
N GLY A 573 -7.02 -1.83 63.14
CA GLY A 573 -8.09 -1.29 63.96
C GLY A 573 -8.67 -2.35 64.89
N GLU A 574 -9.16 -1.93 66.05
CA GLU A 574 -9.90 -2.80 66.96
C GLU A 574 -11.01 -2.01 67.65
N PHE A 575 -12.24 -2.51 67.54
CA PHE A 575 -13.38 -1.99 68.27
C PHE A 575 -13.55 -2.80 69.54
N GLU A 576 -13.15 -2.22 70.67
CA GLU A 576 -13.22 -2.83 71.99
C GLU A 576 -14.48 -2.39 72.73
N ILE A 577 -15.34 -3.35 73.04
CA ILE A 577 -16.55 -3.15 73.84
C ILE A 577 -16.15 -3.15 75.31
N THR A 578 -16.37 -2.03 76.00
CA THR A 578 -16.25 -1.91 77.45
C THR A 578 -17.63 -1.70 78.08
N PRO A 579 -17.79 -1.86 79.40
CA PRO A 579 -19.06 -1.53 80.08
C PRO A 579 -19.53 -0.09 79.83
N GLN A 580 -18.61 0.80 79.46
CA GLN A 580 -18.78 2.26 79.42
C GLN A 580 -18.87 2.78 77.97
N GLY A 581 -18.63 1.93 76.97
CA GLY A 581 -18.78 2.30 75.57
C GLY A 581 -17.96 1.45 74.60
N LEU A 582 -18.00 1.86 73.33
CA LEU A 582 -17.21 1.28 72.26
C LEU A 582 -15.95 2.11 72.04
N ARG A 583 -14.78 1.55 72.33
CA ARG A 583 -13.48 2.20 72.08
C ARG A 583 -12.97 1.79 70.70
N PHE A 584 -12.45 2.76 69.95
CA PHE A 584 -11.66 2.47 68.76
C PHE A 584 -10.18 2.54 69.11
N ASN A 585 -9.52 1.38 69.08
CA ASN A 585 -8.09 1.21 69.25
C ASN A 585 -7.42 1.15 67.89
N LEU A 586 -6.31 1.87 67.72
CA LEU A 586 -5.51 1.84 66.51
C LEU A 586 -4.08 1.40 66.84
N ASN A 587 -3.59 0.41 66.12
CA ASN A 587 -2.17 0.05 66.10
C ASN A 587 -1.59 0.48 64.74
N ASN A 588 -0.72 1.47 64.73
CA ASN A 588 -0.12 2.04 63.53
C ASN A 588 1.41 2.18 63.69
N LYS A 589 2.18 1.75 62.68
CA LYS A 589 3.65 1.88 62.66
C LYS A 589 4.12 3.27 62.24
N THR A 590 3.28 3.99 61.51
CA THR A 590 3.50 5.35 60.99
C THR A 590 2.32 6.22 61.37
N GLU A 591 2.49 7.54 61.32
CA GLU A 591 1.44 8.49 61.67
C GLU A 591 0.21 8.34 60.75
N VAL A 592 -0.97 8.69 61.28
CA VAL A 592 -2.25 8.67 60.55
C VAL A 592 -2.86 10.05 60.63
N LYS A 593 -3.13 10.67 59.47
CA LYS A 593 -3.68 12.04 59.38
C LYS A 593 -5.19 12.09 59.59
N GLY A 594 -5.89 11.02 59.25
CA GLY A 594 -7.32 10.91 59.43
C GLY A 594 -7.81 9.47 59.37
N ILE A 595 -9.03 9.24 59.85
CA ILE A 595 -9.67 7.93 59.90
C ILE A 595 -11.13 8.08 59.48
N GLN A 596 -11.60 7.25 58.57
CA GLN A 596 -13.00 7.15 58.17
C GLN A 596 -13.51 5.76 58.53
N ILE A 597 -14.63 5.71 59.24
CA ILE A 597 -15.21 4.48 59.78
C ILE A 597 -16.68 4.43 59.38
N ALA A 598 -17.14 3.27 58.92
CA ALA A 598 -18.56 2.97 58.78
C ALA A 598 -18.91 1.73 59.60
N LEU A 599 -19.89 1.87 60.50
CA LEU A 599 -20.44 0.79 61.31
C LEU A 599 -21.91 0.59 60.97
N ARG A 600 -22.31 -0.63 60.62
CA ARG A 600 -23.72 -0.98 60.48
C ARG A 600 -24.28 -1.33 61.85
N MET A 601 -25.20 -0.53 62.36
CA MET A 601 -25.89 -0.69 63.63
C MET A 601 -27.20 -1.47 63.42
N ARG A 602 -27.32 -2.66 64.04
CA ARG A 602 -28.53 -3.50 63.90
C ARG A 602 -29.76 -2.90 64.59
N ASN A 603 -29.52 -2.11 65.63
CA ASN A 603 -30.57 -1.47 66.42
C ASN A 603 -30.53 0.05 66.26
N ARG A 604 -31.69 0.70 66.37
CA ARG A 604 -31.77 2.17 66.46
C ARG A 604 -31.28 2.60 67.84
N ILE A 605 -29.98 2.87 67.94
CA ILE A 605 -29.32 3.38 69.14
C ILE A 605 -29.07 4.88 68.95
N ASN A 606 -29.37 5.69 69.96
CA ASN A 606 -28.95 7.09 69.98
C ASN A 606 -27.43 7.14 70.15
N VAL A 607 -26.72 7.77 69.20
CA VAL A 607 -25.26 7.84 69.23
C VAL A 607 -24.86 9.17 69.86
N PRO A 608 -24.37 9.18 71.11
CA PRO A 608 -23.89 10.39 71.76
C PRO A 608 -22.58 10.87 71.13
N ASN A 609 -22.19 12.11 71.45
CA ASN A 609 -20.91 12.66 71.02
C ASN A 609 -19.74 11.76 71.48
N PRO A 610 -18.72 11.55 70.64
CA PRO A 610 -17.53 10.78 71.01
C PRO A 610 -16.70 11.46 72.09
N ASP A 611 -16.09 10.64 72.94
CA ASP A 611 -15.11 11.09 73.92
C ASP A 611 -13.70 11.08 73.32
N LEU A 612 -13.05 12.24 73.35
CA LEU A 612 -11.67 12.50 72.89
C LEU A 612 -10.67 12.58 74.04
N ILE A 613 -10.82 11.68 75.02
CA ILE A 613 -10.04 11.72 76.26
C ILE A 613 -8.63 11.10 76.11
N PHE A 614 -8.43 10.25 75.10
CA PHE A 614 -7.15 9.53 74.94
C PHE A 614 -6.07 10.41 74.34
N ASN A 615 -4.86 10.37 74.91
CA ASN A 615 -3.74 11.22 74.52
C ASN A 615 -3.37 11.13 73.05
N ARG A 616 -3.58 9.96 72.43
CA ARG A 616 -3.27 9.71 71.01
C ARG A 616 -4.30 10.33 70.06
N GLY A 617 -5.53 10.54 70.51
CA GLY A 617 -6.63 11.09 69.71
C GLY A 617 -7.07 12.48 70.11
N LYS A 618 -6.62 13.04 71.25
CA LYS A 618 -7.13 14.29 71.84
C LYS A 618 -7.06 15.54 70.96
N HIS A 619 -6.24 15.53 69.91
CA HIS A 619 -6.14 16.62 68.95
C HIS A 619 -7.13 16.47 67.79
N MET A 620 -7.71 15.30 67.59
CA MET A 620 -8.62 15.02 66.49
C MET A 620 -10.02 15.60 66.76
N GLN A 621 -10.74 15.90 65.69
CA GLN A 621 -12.18 16.12 65.65
C GLN A 621 -12.87 14.84 65.19
N ILE A 622 -14.08 14.58 65.68
CA ILE A 622 -14.83 13.35 65.35
C ILE A 622 -16.29 13.68 65.01
N PRO A 623 -16.55 14.33 63.87
CA PRO A 623 -17.89 14.37 63.34
C PRO A 623 -18.39 12.95 63.05
N LEU A 624 -19.67 12.74 63.34
CA LEU A 624 -20.38 11.51 63.03
C LEU A 624 -21.76 11.83 62.49
N GLN A 625 -22.26 10.96 61.64
CA GLN A 625 -23.60 11.03 61.09
C GLN A 625 -24.16 9.62 60.97
N ARG A 626 -25.43 9.49 61.28
CA ARG A 626 -26.14 8.23 61.12
C ARG A 626 -27.18 8.38 60.02
N GLU A 627 -27.08 7.53 59.01
CA GLU A 627 -28.06 7.39 57.95
C GLU A 627 -28.55 5.95 57.93
N ASP A 628 -29.86 5.76 58.06
CA ASP A 628 -30.49 4.46 58.19
C ASP A 628 -29.88 3.56 59.28
N ASP A 629 -29.20 2.49 58.88
CA ASP A 629 -28.50 1.54 59.74
C ASP A 629 -26.98 1.80 59.78
N ILE A 630 -26.43 2.74 59.02
CA ILE A 630 -24.98 3.01 58.99
C ILE A 630 -24.65 4.25 59.83
N LEU A 631 -23.75 4.08 60.79
CA LEU A 631 -23.07 5.15 61.51
C LEU A 631 -21.73 5.41 60.82
N ARG A 632 -21.56 6.61 60.27
CA ARG A 632 -20.29 7.08 59.70
C ARG A 632 -19.61 8.03 60.66
N ILE A 633 -18.29 7.87 60.76
CA ILE A 633 -17.45 8.60 61.68
C ILE A 633 -16.22 9.02 60.88
N VAL A 634 -15.91 10.31 60.89
CA VAL A 634 -14.69 10.85 60.31
C VAL A 634 -13.86 11.44 61.45
N VAL A 635 -12.60 11.03 61.54
CA VAL A 635 -11.64 11.46 62.54
C VAL A 635 -10.55 12.23 61.79
N TYR A 636 -10.39 13.52 62.06
CA TYR A 636 -9.44 14.36 61.31
C TYR A 636 -9.03 15.58 62.14
N ASN A 637 -8.11 16.41 61.66
CA ASN A 637 -7.73 17.64 62.34
C ASN A 637 -7.38 18.74 61.30
N ASN A 638 -7.99 19.92 61.45
CA ASN A 638 -7.82 21.04 60.52
C ASN A 638 -6.44 21.72 60.59
N ASP A 639 -5.70 21.52 61.68
CA ASP A 639 -4.31 21.97 61.83
C ASP A 639 -3.30 20.89 61.38
N ASN A 640 -3.80 19.79 60.79
CA ASN A 640 -3.02 18.61 60.36
C ASN A 640 -2.24 17.92 61.50
N ALA A 641 -2.75 17.99 62.73
CA ALA A 641 -2.24 17.15 63.81
C ALA A 641 -2.54 15.68 63.50
N THR A 642 -1.54 14.81 63.65
CA THR A 642 -1.64 13.39 63.30
C THR A 642 -1.83 12.52 64.54
N VAL A 643 -2.39 11.32 64.33
CA VAL A 643 -2.30 10.23 65.29
C VAL A 643 -0.91 9.60 65.15
N ASN A 644 -0.04 9.90 66.12
CA ASN A 644 1.32 9.37 66.16
C ASN A 644 1.38 7.83 66.10
N ALA A 645 2.50 7.28 65.63
CA ALA A 645 2.75 5.83 65.65
C ALA A 645 2.61 5.23 67.07
N GLY A 646 2.08 4.01 67.16
CA GLY A 646 1.88 3.30 68.43
C GLY A 646 0.59 2.46 68.45
N SER A 647 0.27 1.93 69.63
CA SER A 647 -0.95 1.16 69.90
C SER A 647 -1.70 1.76 71.08
N GLY A 648 -3.02 1.93 70.95
CA GLY A 648 -3.87 2.50 72.00
C GLY A 648 -5.19 3.07 71.47
N SER A 649 -6.03 3.52 72.39
CA SER A 649 -7.34 4.09 72.09
C SER A 649 -7.22 5.48 71.45
N ILE A 650 -8.09 5.75 70.46
CA ILE A 650 -8.20 7.04 69.78
C ILE A 650 -9.43 7.79 70.31
N PHE A 651 -10.58 7.13 70.33
CA PHE A 651 -11.82 7.69 70.85
C PHE A 651 -12.71 6.61 71.45
N ARG A 652 -13.73 7.04 72.20
CA ARG A 652 -14.79 6.18 72.71
C ARG A 652 -16.14 6.73 72.30
N LEU A 653 -17.03 5.88 71.82
CA LEU A 653 -18.46 6.18 71.73
C LEU A 653 -19.10 5.72 73.04
N PRO A 654 -19.71 6.60 73.86
CA PRO A 654 -20.31 6.23 75.14
C PRO A 654 -21.65 5.48 74.97
N LEU A 655 -21.59 4.33 74.29
CA LEU A 655 -22.66 3.38 74.02
C LEU A 655 -22.62 2.28 75.08
N ALA A 656 -23.17 2.57 76.27
CA ALA A 656 -23.22 1.60 77.36
C ALA A 656 -23.98 0.32 76.96
N HIS A 657 -23.55 -0.82 77.50
CA HIS A 657 -24.19 -2.13 77.32
C HIS A 657 -24.26 -2.66 75.87
N LEU A 658 -23.39 -2.18 74.99
CA LEU A 658 -23.28 -2.69 73.62
C LEU A 658 -22.84 -4.16 73.61
N LYS A 659 -23.43 -4.97 72.74
CA LYS A 659 -23.05 -6.37 72.50
C LYS A 659 -22.35 -6.51 71.15
N LEU A 660 -21.59 -7.60 70.98
CA LEU A 660 -20.89 -7.91 69.72
C LEU A 660 -21.83 -7.94 68.51
N ASP A 661 -23.07 -8.38 68.71
CA ASP A 661 -24.09 -8.51 67.66
C ASP A 661 -24.86 -7.21 67.36
N ASP A 662 -24.65 -6.15 68.12
CA ASP A 662 -25.38 -4.89 67.90
C ASP A 662 -24.84 -4.10 66.70
N PHE A 663 -23.64 -4.41 66.23
CA PHE A 663 -23.04 -3.74 65.07
C PHE A 663 -22.10 -4.63 64.24
N GLU A 664 -21.90 -4.22 62.99
CA GLU A 664 -20.95 -4.79 62.04
C GLU A 664 -20.00 -3.70 61.56
N ILE A 665 -18.73 -4.05 61.40
CA ILE A 665 -17.75 -3.14 60.79
C ILE A 665 -17.94 -3.24 59.28
N VAL A 666 -18.32 -2.14 58.63
CA VAL A 666 -18.42 -2.08 57.17
C VAL A 666 -17.03 -1.85 56.59
N TYR A 667 -16.36 -0.78 57.02
CA TYR A 667 -14.97 -0.51 56.67
C TYR A 667 -14.30 0.41 57.71
N VAL A 668 -12.97 0.42 57.68
CA VAL A 668 -12.12 1.44 58.30
C VAL A 668 -11.06 1.84 57.29
N ILE A 669 -10.96 3.12 56.98
CA ILE A 669 -9.98 3.70 56.05
C ILE A 669 -9.13 4.70 56.85
N VAL A 670 -7.82 4.67 56.67
CA VAL A 670 -6.90 5.64 57.27
C VAL A 670 -6.25 6.47 56.17
N SER A 671 -6.01 7.75 56.43
CA SER A 671 -5.15 8.59 55.61
C SER A 671 -3.71 8.48 56.10
N THR A 672 -2.80 8.08 55.21
CA THR A 672 -1.36 7.97 55.49
C THR A 672 -0.69 9.34 55.59
N PRO A 673 0.61 9.44 55.96
CA PRO A 673 1.33 10.71 55.94
C PRO A 673 1.39 11.36 54.55
N THR A 674 1.20 10.60 53.46
CA THR A 674 1.17 11.07 52.08
C THR A 674 -0.25 11.30 51.55
N ASN A 675 -1.27 11.34 52.43
CA ASN A 675 -2.68 11.54 52.10
C ASN A 675 -3.32 10.44 51.22
N GLU A 676 -2.75 9.24 51.27
CA GLU A 676 -3.34 8.06 50.61
C GLU A 676 -4.41 7.44 51.52
N GLY A 677 -5.58 7.15 50.97
CA GLY A 677 -6.66 6.46 51.67
C GLY A 677 -6.52 4.94 51.64
N ILE A 678 -6.14 4.33 52.76
CA ILE A 678 -5.93 2.87 52.85
C ILE A 678 -6.99 2.22 53.73
N GLN A 679 -7.70 1.24 53.20
CA GLN A 679 -8.60 0.39 53.99
C GLN A 679 -7.79 -0.58 54.87
N ILE A 680 -8.06 -0.60 56.18
CA ILE A 680 -7.31 -1.40 57.16
C ILE A 680 -8.16 -2.54 57.73
N PRO A 681 -7.55 -3.66 58.16
CA PRO A 681 -8.27 -4.69 58.89
C PRO A 681 -8.72 -4.15 60.24
N ALA A 682 -9.97 -4.45 60.61
CA ALA A 682 -10.49 -4.13 61.92
C ALA A 682 -11.29 -5.30 62.51
N GLN A 683 -11.14 -5.52 63.82
CA GLN A 683 -11.81 -6.60 64.55
C GLN A 683 -12.66 -6.06 65.70
N LYS A 684 -13.64 -6.87 66.14
CA LYS A 684 -14.44 -6.60 67.34
C LYS A 684 -13.92 -7.44 68.49
N VAL A 685 -13.72 -6.83 69.65
CA VAL A 685 -13.33 -7.55 70.88
C VAL A 685 -14.18 -7.08 72.05
N VAL A 686 -14.37 -7.96 73.04
CA VAL A 686 -14.96 -7.60 74.33
C VAL A 686 -13.82 -7.46 75.32
N ALA A 687 -13.75 -6.34 76.02
CA ALA A 687 -12.76 -6.14 77.08
C ALA A 687 -12.92 -7.25 78.14
N PRO A 688 -11.82 -7.95 78.53
CA PRO A 688 -11.87 -8.90 79.63
C PRO A 688 -12.48 -8.28 80.88
N SER A 689 -13.26 -9.06 81.62
CA SER A 689 -13.84 -8.62 82.89
C SER A 689 -12.75 -8.11 83.84
N GLY A 690 -12.93 -6.91 84.38
CA GLY A 690 -11.96 -6.26 85.26
C GLY A 690 -10.72 -5.65 84.57
N LYS A 691 -10.62 -5.65 83.22
CA LYS A 691 -9.52 -4.98 82.50
C LYS A 691 -9.48 -3.48 82.79
N TYR A 692 -10.65 -2.85 82.82
CA TYR A 692 -10.82 -1.43 83.13
C TYR A 692 -11.45 -1.27 84.51
N PRO A 693 -10.83 -0.53 85.43
CA PRO A 693 -11.42 -0.27 86.74
C PRO A 693 -12.78 0.44 86.60
N GLU A 694 -13.71 0.13 87.49
CA GLU A 694 -15.02 0.81 87.57
C GLU A 694 -15.00 1.98 88.56
N THR A 695 -14.07 1.96 89.51
CA THR A 695 -13.91 2.98 90.55
C THR A 695 -12.45 3.37 90.73
N PHE A 696 -12.20 4.56 91.27
CA PHE A 696 -10.86 4.93 91.75
C PHE A 696 -10.40 4.00 92.88
N ALA A 697 -9.14 3.54 92.83
CA ALA A 697 -8.53 2.79 93.92
C ALA A 697 -7.08 3.21 94.18
N LEU A 698 -6.69 3.17 95.46
CA LEU A 698 -5.32 3.35 95.93
C LEU A 698 -4.94 2.12 96.76
N ASP A 699 -4.06 1.28 96.21
CA ASP A 699 -3.68 0.02 96.83
C ASP A 699 -2.63 0.23 97.92
N GLN A 700 -2.50 -0.76 98.81
CA GLN A 700 -1.41 -0.80 99.78
C GLN A 700 -0.07 -0.97 99.04
N ASN A 701 0.91 -0.11 99.33
CA ASN A 701 2.23 -0.17 98.71
C ASN A 701 2.93 -1.49 99.02
N PHE A 702 3.72 -2.00 98.09
CA PHE A 702 4.47 -3.26 98.27
C PHE A 702 5.93 -3.12 97.76
N PRO A 703 6.93 -3.53 98.55
CA PRO A 703 6.82 -4.05 99.92
C PRO A 703 6.42 -2.96 100.93
N ASN A 704 5.85 -3.35 102.07
CA ASN A 704 5.59 -2.50 103.24
C ASN A 704 5.73 -3.32 104.54
N PRO A 705 6.75 -3.09 105.39
CA PRO A 705 7.80 -2.08 105.26
C PRO A 705 8.70 -2.30 104.03
N PHE A 706 9.37 -1.25 103.57
CA PHE A 706 10.34 -1.32 102.47
C PHE A 706 11.68 -0.70 102.84
N ASN A 707 12.75 -1.21 102.21
CA ASN A 707 14.08 -0.63 102.21
C ASN A 707 14.51 -0.41 100.75
N GLY A 708 14.88 0.83 100.40
CA GLY A 708 15.12 1.24 99.02
C GLY A 708 13.85 1.78 98.39
N ASP A 709 13.15 0.97 97.59
CA ASP A 709 11.97 1.37 96.83
C ASP A 709 10.69 0.62 97.22
N THR A 710 9.55 1.23 96.94
CA THR A 710 8.22 0.62 97.06
C THR A 710 7.35 1.01 95.87
N LYS A 711 6.39 0.13 95.55
CA LYS A 711 5.44 0.32 94.45
C LYS A 711 4.09 0.75 94.99
N ILE A 712 3.58 1.87 94.51
CA ILE A 712 2.24 2.41 94.79
C ILE A 712 1.38 2.15 93.56
N ARG A 713 0.42 1.24 93.68
CA ARG A 713 -0.54 0.93 92.61
C ARG A 713 -1.81 1.77 92.78
N ILE A 714 -2.23 2.41 91.69
CA ILE A 714 -3.48 3.17 91.61
C ILE A 714 -4.33 2.68 90.45
N GLN A 715 -5.64 2.83 90.57
CA GLN A 715 -6.62 2.48 89.55
C GLN A 715 -7.48 3.70 89.21
N VAL A 716 -7.61 3.96 87.92
CA VAL A 716 -8.36 5.07 87.34
C VAL A 716 -9.52 4.47 86.54
N PRO A 717 -10.78 4.83 86.84
CA PRO A 717 -11.94 4.21 86.25
C PRO A 717 -12.18 4.61 84.80
N ASP A 718 -12.90 3.77 84.06
CA ASP A 718 -13.38 4.05 82.71
C ASP A 718 -14.62 4.98 82.73
N GLY A 719 -14.47 6.23 83.17
CA GLY A 719 -15.58 7.18 83.25
C GLY A 719 -15.94 7.82 81.90
N ALA A 720 -17.24 8.02 81.62
CA ALA A 720 -17.74 8.76 80.46
C ALA A 720 -17.21 10.21 80.44
N GLY A 721 -16.69 10.68 79.30
CA GLY A 721 -16.35 12.09 79.05
C GLY A 721 -15.15 12.74 79.74
N THR A 722 -14.31 12.06 80.54
CA THR A 722 -13.22 12.76 81.25
C THR A 722 -11.92 11.99 81.38
N ASN A 723 -10.79 12.66 81.07
CA ASN A 723 -9.52 12.35 81.72
C ASN A 723 -9.61 12.72 83.20
N HIS A 724 -8.95 11.92 84.04
CA HIS A 724 -8.97 12.15 85.46
C HIS A 724 -7.68 12.84 85.89
N THR A 725 -7.79 14.08 86.38
CA THR A 725 -6.67 14.74 87.04
C THR A 725 -6.39 14.04 88.37
N ILE A 726 -5.19 13.47 88.50
CA ILE A 726 -4.72 12.76 89.68
C ILE A 726 -3.52 13.48 90.28
N LEU A 727 -3.59 13.75 91.58
CA LEU A 727 -2.49 14.23 92.39
C LEU A 727 -2.10 13.14 93.40
N LEU A 728 -0.94 12.51 93.22
CA LEU A 728 -0.38 11.50 94.12
C LEU A 728 0.79 12.09 94.90
N GLU A 729 0.64 12.16 96.22
CA GLU A 729 1.60 12.84 97.10
C GLU A 729 1.94 11.97 98.31
N VAL A 730 3.14 12.18 98.86
CA VAL A 730 3.65 11.59 100.10
C VAL A 730 3.81 12.68 101.16
N PHE A 731 3.43 12.37 102.38
CA PHE A 731 3.45 13.23 103.56
C PHE A 731 4.14 12.51 104.73
N ASP A 732 4.79 13.28 105.61
CA ASP A 732 5.22 12.78 106.90
C ASP A 732 4.04 12.74 107.90
N LEU A 733 4.24 12.16 109.09
CA LEU A 733 3.19 12.05 110.11
C LEU A 733 2.68 13.40 110.64
N SER A 734 3.42 14.49 110.42
CA SER A 734 2.96 15.84 110.78
C SER A 734 2.07 16.47 109.71
N GLY A 735 1.81 15.75 108.61
CA GLY A 735 1.02 16.22 107.47
C GLY A 735 1.80 17.14 106.53
N ARG A 736 3.12 17.26 106.69
CA ARG A 736 3.95 18.05 105.77
C ARG A 736 4.24 17.23 104.52
N LYS A 737 4.03 17.86 103.35
CA LYS A 737 4.34 17.25 102.05
C LYS A 737 5.82 16.94 101.94
N VAL A 738 6.12 15.70 101.58
CA VAL A 738 7.47 15.16 101.40
C VAL A 738 7.81 15.04 99.92
N ARG A 739 6.91 14.47 99.13
CA ARG A 739 7.14 14.20 97.70
C ARG A 739 5.84 14.32 96.91
N THR A 740 5.89 14.92 95.73
CA THR A 740 4.86 14.82 94.70
C THR A 740 5.29 13.72 93.73
N ILE A 741 4.51 12.65 93.65
CA ILE A 741 4.81 11.51 92.76
C ILE A 741 4.18 11.72 91.39
N LEU A 742 2.93 12.19 91.36
CA LEU A 742 2.19 12.50 90.14
C LEU A 742 1.35 13.75 90.35
N ASN A 743 1.31 14.61 89.35
CA ASN A 743 0.30 15.66 89.22
C ASN A 743 -0.04 15.81 87.74
N GLY A 744 -1.13 15.18 87.30
CA GLY A 744 -1.50 15.21 85.88
C GLY A 744 -2.76 14.41 85.55
N GLU A 745 -3.15 14.45 84.29
CA GLU A 745 -4.26 13.67 83.75
C GLU A 745 -3.83 12.24 83.44
N LEU A 746 -4.64 11.28 83.87
CA LEU A 746 -4.49 9.87 83.52
C LEU A 746 -5.70 9.37 82.75
N GLU A 747 -5.42 8.52 81.77
CA GLU A 747 -6.41 7.72 81.07
C GLU A 747 -6.96 6.62 82.00
N PRO A 748 -8.11 6.01 81.68
CA PRO A 748 -8.60 4.85 82.42
C PRO A 748 -7.61 3.68 82.39
N GLY A 749 -7.25 3.15 83.56
CA GLY A 749 -6.29 2.06 83.65
C GLY A 749 -5.72 1.85 85.05
N THR A 750 -4.75 0.94 85.13
CA THR A 750 -3.98 0.68 86.35
C THR A 750 -2.57 1.22 86.17
N TYR A 751 -2.10 2.00 87.14
CA TYR A 751 -0.77 2.61 87.13
C TYR A 751 0.02 2.18 88.36
N ILE A 752 1.34 2.04 88.21
CA ILE A 752 2.25 1.72 89.30
C ILE A 752 3.33 2.80 89.34
N TYR A 753 3.43 3.49 90.46
CA TYR A 753 4.46 4.49 90.72
C TYR A 753 5.46 3.97 91.74
N ASN A 754 6.74 4.29 91.55
CA ASN A 754 7.77 3.93 92.51
C ASN A 754 8.07 5.12 93.43
N TRP A 755 8.32 4.84 94.70
CA TRP A 755 8.91 5.80 95.62
C TRP A 755 10.11 5.17 96.32
N ASP A 756 11.23 5.90 96.33
CA ASP A 756 12.56 5.46 96.78
C ASP A 756 12.96 6.05 98.13
N GLY A 757 11.98 6.58 98.87
CA GLY A 757 12.23 7.26 100.14
C GLY A 757 12.93 8.62 99.96
N THR A 758 12.78 9.31 98.83
CA THR A 758 13.29 10.69 98.66
C THR A 758 12.19 11.74 98.70
N ASN A 759 12.57 12.98 99.06
CA ASN A 759 11.67 14.14 98.99
C ASN A 759 11.71 14.82 97.60
N ASP A 760 10.95 15.90 97.41
CA ASP A 760 10.94 16.66 96.14
C ASP A 760 12.34 17.19 95.73
N ALA A 761 13.26 17.38 96.68
CA ALA A 761 14.64 17.79 96.42
C ALA A 761 15.61 16.61 96.14
N GLY A 762 15.10 15.37 96.04
CA GLY A 762 15.91 14.16 95.80
C GLY A 762 16.72 13.68 97.00
N LYS A 763 16.50 14.25 98.20
CA LYS A 763 17.21 13.84 99.42
C LYS A 763 16.44 12.71 100.11
N GLN A 764 17.16 11.68 100.57
CA GLN A 764 16.57 10.62 101.38
C GLN A 764 15.93 11.16 102.66
N VAL A 765 14.74 10.66 102.96
CA VAL A 765 14.00 10.95 104.18
C VAL A 765 14.42 10.00 105.30
N SER A 766 14.04 10.29 106.54
CA SER A 766 14.36 9.42 107.68
C SER A 766 13.54 8.13 107.65
N SER A 767 14.07 7.02 108.20
CA SER A 767 13.26 5.83 108.48
C SER A 767 12.05 6.21 109.33
N GLY A 768 10.87 5.70 109.00
CA GLY A 768 9.65 6.09 109.70
C GLY A 768 8.38 5.78 108.91
N SER A 769 7.25 6.17 109.49
CA SER A 769 5.96 6.07 108.83
C SER A 769 5.68 7.29 107.97
N TYR A 770 5.13 7.05 106.79
CA TYR A 770 4.70 8.06 105.84
C TYR A 770 3.27 7.77 105.38
N ILE A 771 2.58 8.81 104.95
CA ILE A 771 1.23 8.73 104.39
C ILE A 771 1.35 9.07 102.92
N TYR A 772 0.68 8.32 102.06
CA TYR A 772 0.50 8.72 100.67
C TYR A 772 -0.98 8.86 100.34
N ARG A 773 -1.28 9.87 99.53
CA ARG A 773 -2.64 10.29 99.19
C ARG A 773 -2.76 10.43 97.68
N MET A 774 -3.80 9.82 97.13
CA MET A 774 -4.27 10.06 95.77
C MET A 774 -5.50 10.97 95.84
N GLN A 775 -5.38 12.17 95.28
CA GLN A 775 -6.46 13.14 95.16
C GLN A 775 -6.97 13.16 93.72
N THR A 776 -8.29 13.08 93.57
CA THR A 776 -9.02 13.28 92.31
C THR A 776 -9.97 14.47 92.47
N LYS A 777 -10.74 14.80 91.42
CA LYS A 777 -11.77 15.84 91.49
C LYS A 777 -12.83 15.55 92.57
N ASP A 778 -13.23 14.29 92.69
CA ASP A 778 -14.40 13.88 93.47
C ASP A 778 -14.03 13.10 94.75
N ALA A 779 -12.78 12.66 94.92
CA ALA A 779 -12.37 11.83 96.05
C ALA A 779 -10.90 12.03 96.47
N ALA A 780 -10.61 11.70 97.73
CA ALA A 780 -9.26 11.61 98.28
C ALA A 780 -9.06 10.23 98.93
N LEU A 781 -8.16 9.41 98.38
CA LEU A 781 -7.81 8.10 98.94
C LEU A 781 -6.46 8.19 99.65
N VAL A 782 -6.36 7.60 100.84
CA VAL A 782 -5.18 7.71 101.70
C VAL A 782 -4.74 6.32 102.18
N LYS A 783 -3.42 6.09 102.20
CA LYS A 783 -2.80 4.87 102.74
C LYS A 783 -1.51 5.22 103.48
N ARG A 784 -1.04 4.30 104.33
CA ARG A 784 0.17 4.46 105.15
C ARG A 784 1.23 3.47 104.71
N MET A 785 2.48 3.90 104.73
CA MET A 785 3.66 3.07 104.45
C MET A 785 4.74 3.25 105.52
N MET A 786 5.64 2.27 105.63
CA MET A 786 6.78 2.27 106.53
C MET A 786 8.08 2.12 105.74
N PHE A 787 8.94 3.13 105.84
CA PHE A 787 10.25 3.16 105.22
C PHE A 787 11.34 2.81 106.25
N ILE A 788 12.25 1.92 105.88
CA ILE A 788 13.42 1.51 106.67
C ILE A 788 14.66 1.73 105.80
N LYS A 789 15.53 2.63 106.22
CA LYS A 789 16.84 2.86 105.61
C LYS A 789 17.79 1.68 105.78
#